data_AF-A0A9Q8Z9L2-F1
#
_entry.id   AF-A0A9Q8Z9L2-F1
#
_cell.length_a   1.000
_cell.length_b   1.000
_cell.length_c   1.000
_cell.angle_alpha   90.00
_cell.angle_beta   90.00
_cell.angle_gamma   90.00
#
_symmetry.space_group_name_H-M   'P 1'
#
loop_
_entity.id
_entity.type
_entity.pdbx_description
1 polymer ?
#
loop_
_entity_poly.entity_id
_entity_poly.type
_entity_poly.pdbx_seq_one_letter_code
_entity_poly.pdbx_strand_id
1 'polypeptide(L)'
;MASHAPLRIVIVGSGIAGLACAIALRGANREITILEQSRLSSEIGATISLQPNATRIIQETWGVSDLLEASNGMVDSGFRIFNSEGKKVNEIPLLVQKKYGANRIMWHRQDLHGQLMRVVKDPARSGPVPVLRTSSRVISCDCDAGTLKLQDGETIQADVIVGADGIHSVLRPSVVGKEIKPQPTGTSCYRLMMTSEDLKQRAPEFAAHINPHEPYTSMFMAHDCRLIMGPARNGEIFSVVALVPDEKMNEDPDKAQSWVTEGDPKKMLETFKDFPEWTKDMLKLPERIGLWQLRDIDPLDTWVRGRVILVGDAAHAMLPTQGQGASQAIEDAEALGAYFNDLHEPVKAEEVTARLQKVFDARHERASLIQKFSRDSARPATDKGSTEIKMRPDEFQDYNFNNEAIFRPDAQHFQSMPDAPDPVNEMQQDQDTVSTDPSINAHVLQGAFGNDGSVRGTFDIPPFFEHIMVPEPDWMSGGFVQPPTDLTAWLQDTDWFDNGDLFANDFHPTIDQTFETSYDLTAIETHDVRAIEPARTGEQEGEEARRRHVAFQRSPWLWNPERNQHAFSEYENEALDGQHVNLGSSPHQPHASDVVVPDQLSLGVRDRIFHLVSKTAPASISITSFPSSENLEKLIKAGISKRAERDAWVHPYTFRSADSRPELLIALIAAGCICFGIPSVNRTGLLLQEIVRLSLRDLVEKDDSVSQDLQYLQASMLWLEMGAFCGLKRKMVAAESSLPALVTALRRSGRLDNTRRFTDAPTELDDPEQLDQKWRKWVEDESYKRLVYHLWEHDIDMAVIKHRQPLISYAEVTLPLPAPRFLWLAPSAEAWRDQYISSKYTPTDKSLRELLLDESAIVCMPPNLDASVTLCAYLHGLAAQLWEHSQQARLFSSSTDASLQLWSQTRQQKLYQSLQNLTSSLSSTPAVTRLFHEFLYMYLHVDLDTVARFAGKCGEEEAHRAYVKLQSWALDKEGRIAILHASQVIQAGRAVPPFQLRGADSLTIYHAIMVLWAYSMLIRDRANKTVPSTPTRNSSSKEQLIFLDDTPSEQQSAVNAFIFTGHGKPCLHMTSGYSPLSGPATSSAKDDICDLQSPSQVMRAGVKLFDNSHPGSNREDGPPLLRALCRLMEDLGGLR
;
A
#
# COMPACT_ATOMS: atom_id res chain seq x y z
N MET A 1 -42.78 -43.78 24.93
CA MET A 1 -42.16 -42.48 24.57
C MET A 1 -43.16 -41.75 23.70
N ALA A 2 -43.35 -40.45 23.88
CA ALA A 2 -44.18 -39.68 22.96
C ALA A 2 -43.45 -39.57 21.61
N SER A 3 -44.19 -39.56 20.49
CA SER A 3 -43.64 -39.14 19.21
C SER A 3 -43.65 -37.61 19.18
N HIS A 4 -42.53 -37.00 19.58
CA HIS A 4 -42.36 -35.56 19.44
C HIS A 4 -42.42 -35.22 17.94
N ALA A 5 -43.25 -34.25 17.58
CA ALA A 5 -43.43 -33.87 16.17
C ALA A 5 -42.09 -33.35 15.59
N PRO A 6 -41.86 -33.48 14.28
CA PRO A 6 -40.69 -32.88 13.65
C PRO A 6 -40.83 -31.36 13.56
N LEU A 7 -39.70 -30.65 13.61
CA LEU A 7 -39.64 -29.21 13.35
C LEU A 7 -39.83 -28.95 11.86
N ARG A 8 -40.92 -28.27 11.46
CA ARG A 8 -41.25 -28.04 10.05
C ARG A 8 -40.69 -26.72 9.56
N ILE A 9 -39.79 -26.79 8.58
CA ILE A 9 -39.10 -25.67 7.98
C ILE A 9 -39.55 -25.55 6.52
N VAL A 10 -40.02 -24.37 6.11
CA VAL A 10 -40.41 -24.12 4.71
C VAL A 10 -39.54 -23.03 4.10
N ILE A 11 -38.82 -23.40 3.03
CA ILE A 11 -37.92 -22.53 2.29
C ILE A 11 -38.63 -22.13 0.99
N VAL A 12 -38.80 -20.84 0.73
CA VAL A 12 -39.45 -20.32 -0.48
C VAL A 12 -38.39 -19.86 -1.46
N GLY A 13 -38.38 -20.44 -2.66
CA GLY A 13 -37.34 -20.28 -3.69
C GLY A 13 -36.26 -21.38 -3.60
N SER A 14 -35.96 -22.02 -4.74
CA SER A 14 -34.88 -23.01 -4.85
C SER A 14 -33.64 -22.49 -5.59
N GLY A 15 -33.36 -21.19 -5.47
CA GLY A 15 -32.09 -20.59 -5.89
C GLY A 15 -30.93 -21.00 -4.96
N ILE A 16 -29.72 -20.46 -5.22
CA ILE A 16 -28.51 -20.77 -4.44
C ILE A 16 -28.74 -20.57 -2.93
N ALA A 17 -29.36 -19.45 -2.53
CA ALA A 17 -29.70 -19.16 -1.13
C ALA A 17 -30.62 -20.22 -0.50
N GLY A 18 -31.67 -20.65 -1.21
CA GLY A 18 -32.63 -21.62 -0.70
C GLY A 18 -32.06 -23.03 -0.61
N LEU A 19 -31.20 -23.43 -1.56
CA LEU A 19 -30.47 -24.70 -1.49
C LEU A 19 -29.41 -24.69 -0.39
N ALA A 20 -28.67 -23.58 -0.23
CA ALA A 20 -27.74 -23.39 0.88
C ALA A 20 -28.43 -23.55 2.24
N CYS A 21 -29.56 -22.85 2.45
CA CYS A 21 -30.35 -22.98 3.67
C CYS A 21 -30.87 -24.41 3.89
N ALA A 22 -31.26 -25.12 2.81
CA ALA A 22 -31.69 -26.51 2.88
C ALA A 22 -30.55 -27.50 3.19
N ILE A 23 -29.29 -27.13 2.98
CA ILE A 23 -28.11 -27.92 3.37
C ILE A 23 -27.78 -27.66 4.85
N ALA A 24 -27.68 -26.40 5.24
CA ALA A 24 -27.24 -25.99 6.58
C ALA A 24 -28.29 -26.27 7.68
N LEU A 25 -29.59 -26.12 7.39
CA LEU A 25 -30.64 -26.42 8.37
C LEU A 25 -30.95 -27.92 8.49
N ARG A 26 -30.41 -28.78 7.61
CA ARG A 26 -30.72 -30.23 7.60
C ARG A 26 -30.16 -30.93 8.84
N GLY A 27 -31.02 -31.61 9.59
CA GLY A 27 -30.65 -32.27 10.82
C GLY A 27 -31.71 -33.28 11.30
N ALA A 28 -31.42 -33.95 12.41
CA ALA A 28 -32.34 -34.92 13.00
C ALA A 28 -33.68 -34.28 13.41
N ASN A 29 -34.78 -34.99 13.12
CA ASN A 29 -36.16 -34.60 13.41
C ASN A 29 -36.61 -33.22 12.83
N ARG A 30 -36.05 -32.82 11.67
CA ARG A 30 -36.49 -31.64 10.90
C ARG A 30 -37.12 -32.06 9.58
N GLU A 31 -38.30 -31.52 9.28
CA GLU A 31 -38.96 -31.68 7.98
C GLU A 31 -38.79 -30.40 7.16
N ILE A 32 -37.91 -30.43 6.16
CA ILE A 32 -37.63 -29.29 5.28
C ILE A 32 -38.43 -29.45 3.98
N THR A 33 -39.26 -28.47 3.64
CA THR A 33 -39.93 -28.35 2.33
C THR A 33 -39.41 -27.13 1.58
N ILE A 34 -39.01 -27.31 0.33
CA ILE A 34 -38.56 -26.23 -0.56
C ILE A 34 -39.66 -25.97 -1.60
N LEU A 35 -40.18 -24.74 -1.66
CA LEU A 35 -41.25 -24.32 -2.56
C LEU A 35 -40.67 -23.49 -3.71
N GLU A 36 -40.73 -24.01 -4.93
CA GLU A 36 -40.21 -23.37 -6.14
C GLU A 36 -41.33 -23.06 -7.13
N GLN A 37 -41.42 -21.81 -7.60
CA GLN A 37 -42.48 -21.37 -8.51
C GLN A 37 -42.28 -21.88 -9.96
N SER A 38 -41.04 -22.12 -10.39
CA SER A 38 -40.72 -22.63 -11.72
C SER A 38 -40.82 -24.16 -11.80
N ARG A 39 -40.63 -24.71 -13.01
CA ARG A 39 -40.46 -26.15 -13.26
C ARG A 39 -39.00 -26.60 -13.28
N LEU A 40 -38.04 -25.71 -13.02
CA LEU A 40 -36.60 -25.94 -13.17
C LEU A 40 -36.19 -26.52 -14.55
N SER A 41 -36.98 -26.24 -15.59
CA SER A 41 -36.85 -26.86 -16.92
C SER A 41 -35.72 -26.28 -17.78
N SER A 42 -35.26 -25.07 -17.45
CA SER A 42 -34.19 -24.36 -18.15
C SER A 42 -33.77 -23.12 -17.36
N GLU A 43 -32.61 -23.16 -16.69
CA GLU A 43 -31.94 -21.92 -16.28
C GLU A 43 -31.08 -21.39 -17.44
N ILE A 44 -31.02 -20.07 -17.63
CA ILE A 44 -30.08 -19.47 -18.59
C ILE A 44 -28.73 -19.32 -17.87
N GLY A 45 -27.68 -19.92 -18.44
CA GLY A 45 -26.35 -19.96 -17.87
C GLY A 45 -25.67 -18.59 -17.85
N ALA A 46 -25.10 -18.25 -16.69
CA ALA A 46 -24.11 -17.19 -16.53
C ALA A 46 -22.98 -17.74 -15.62
N THR A 47 -21.80 -17.12 -15.63
CA THR A 47 -20.79 -17.43 -14.60
C THR A 47 -21.10 -16.76 -13.29
N ILE A 48 -20.63 -17.37 -12.19
CA ILE A 48 -20.73 -16.86 -10.84
C ILE A 48 -19.46 -17.25 -10.06
N SER A 49 -18.96 -16.37 -9.20
CA SER A 49 -17.82 -16.69 -8.33
C SER A 49 -18.29 -17.07 -6.94
N LEU A 50 -17.67 -18.10 -6.36
CA LEU A 50 -17.62 -18.27 -4.92
C LEU A 50 -16.31 -17.66 -4.41
N GLN A 51 -16.43 -16.77 -3.44
CA GLN A 51 -15.32 -16.10 -2.78
C GLN A 51 -14.85 -16.94 -1.56
N PRO A 52 -13.59 -16.80 -1.09
CA PRO A 52 -12.99 -17.68 -0.06
C PRO A 52 -13.86 -17.92 1.18
N ASN A 53 -14.48 -16.88 1.71
CA ASN A 53 -15.44 -16.89 2.82
C ASN A 53 -16.54 -17.96 2.68
N ALA A 54 -17.09 -18.13 1.47
CA ALA A 54 -18.14 -19.11 1.18
C ALA A 54 -17.60 -20.47 0.72
N THR A 55 -16.51 -20.49 -0.05
CA THR A 55 -15.81 -21.75 -0.38
C THR A 55 -15.42 -22.50 0.91
N ARG A 56 -14.93 -21.76 1.92
CA ARG A 56 -14.53 -22.28 3.23
C ARG A 56 -15.67 -22.95 3.98
N ILE A 57 -16.85 -22.33 4.04
CA ILE A 57 -18.06 -22.90 4.68
C ILE A 57 -18.43 -24.24 4.03
N ILE A 58 -18.41 -24.32 2.70
CA ILE A 58 -18.79 -25.53 1.97
C ILE A 58 -17.77 -26.67 2.20
N GLN A 59 -16.47 -26.33 2.27
CA GLN A 59 -15.39 -27.30 2.49
C GLN A 59 -15.28 -27.75 3.96
N GLU A 60 -15.06 -26.82 4.88
CA GLU A 60 -14.80 -27.11 6.30
C GLU A 60 -16.06 -27.44 7.09
N THR A 61 -17.16 -26.70 6.88
CA THR A 61 -18.35 -26.76 7.74
C THR A 61 -19.40 -27.74 7.23
N TRP A 62 -19.70 -27.74 5.92
CA TRP A 62 -20.69 -28.65 5.33
C TRP A 62 -20.12 -30.01 4.92
N GLY A 63 -18.78 -30.12 4.83
CA GLY A 63 -18.06 -31.36 4.51
C GLY A 63 -18.39 -31.90 3.11
N VAL A 64 -18.38 -31.05 2.07
CA VAL A 64 -18.68 -31.47 0.69
C VAL A 64 -17.60 -31.07 -0.34
N SER A 65 -16.35 -30.94 0.10
CA SER A 65 -15.17 -30.71 -0.76
C SER A 65 -15.15 -31.65 -1.97
N ASP A 66 -15.34 -32.95 -1.76
CA ASP A 66 -15.34 -34.00 -2.79
C ASP A 66 -16.37 -33.73 -3.91
N LEU A 67 -17.51 -33.10 -3.59
CA LEU A 67 -18.56 -32.74 -4.54
C LEU A 67 -18.32 -31.40 -5.25
N LEU A 68 -17.42 -30.55 -4.70
CA LEU A 68 -16.86 -29.40 -5.41
C LEU A 68 -15.75 -29.85 -6.37
N GLU A 69 -14.88 -30.75 -5.94
CA GLU A 69 -13.76 -31.27 -6.74
C GLU A 69 -14.21 -32.20 -7.87
N ALA A 70 -15.30 -32.95 -7.68
CA ALA A 70 -15.97 -33.73 -8.73
C ALA A 70 -16.79 -32.84 -9.71
N SER A 71 -16.29 -31.64 -10.05
CA SER A 71 -16.97 -30.66 -10.88
C SER A 71 -15.98 -29.81 -11.68
N ASN A 72 -16.45 -29.18 -12.76
CA ASN A 72 -15.62 -28.33 -13.61
C ASN A 72 -15.48 -26.89 -13.02
N GLY A 73 -15.57 -26.71 -11.71
CA GLY A 73 -15.32 -25.42 -11.03
C GLY A 73 -13.84 -25.02 -11.13
N MET A 74 -13.55 -23.82 -11.64
CA MET A 74 -12.18 -23.40 -11.97
C MET A 74 -11.61 -22.48 -10.89
N VAL A 75 -10.48 -22.84 -10.28
CA VAL A 75 -9.78 -21.98 -9.32
C VAL A 75 -9.19 -20.76 -10.03
N ASP A 76 -9.50 -19.56 -9.53
CA ASP A 76 -9.07 -18.29 -10.13
C ASP A 76 -7.73 -17.85 -9.53
N SER A 77 -6.70 -17.72 -10.38
CA SER A 77 -5.32 -17.42 -10.00
C SER A 77 -5.03 -15.91 -9.90
N GLY A 78 -5.87 -15.06 -10.49
CA GLY A 78 -5.67 -13.61 -10.42
C GLY A 78 -6.65 -12.78 -11.25
N PHE A 79 -6.66 -11.48 -10.97
CA PHE A 79 -7.34 -10.48 -11.80
C PHE A 79 -6.36 -9.85 -12.80
N ARG A 80 -6.75 -9.71 -14.07
CA ARG A 80 -6.00 -8.95 -15.09
C ARG A 80 -6.79 -7.73 -15.52
N ILE A 81 -6.30 -6.52 -15.28
CA ILE A 81 -7.01 -5.28 -15.57
C ILE A 81 -6.45 -4.64 -16.84
N PHE A 82 -7.34 -4.24 -17.74
CA PHE A 82 -7.06 -3.63 -19.04
C PHE A 82 -7.75 -2.25 -19.13
N ASN A 83 -7.09 -1.28 -19.76
CA ASN A 83 -7.70 0.02 -20.06
C ASN A 83 -8.51 -0.03 -21.38
N SER A 84 -9.14 1.10 -21.74
CA SER A 84 -9.87 1.27 -23.00
C SER A 84 -9.01 1.09 -24.27
N GLU A 85 -7.69 1.10 -24.17
CA GLU A 85 -6.76 0.88 -25.29
C GLU A 85 -6.36 -0.60 -25.44
N GLY A 86 -6.83 -1.49 -24.55
CA GLY A 86 -6.45 -2.90 -24.55
C GLY A 86 -5.10 -3.20 -23.91
N LYS A 87 -4.48 -2.22 -23.25
CA LYS A 87 -3.23 -2.42 -22.53
C LYS A 87 -3.50 -3.04 -21.16
N LYS A 88 -2.86 -4.15 -20.84
CA LYS A 88 -2.81 -4.71 -19.48
C LYS A 88 -2.12 -3.70 -18.56
N VAL A 89 -2.91 -3.05 -17.70
CA VAL A 89 -2.48 -2.00 -16.75
C VAL A 89 -2.14 -2.57 -15.37
N ASN A 90 -2.78 -3.67 -14.96
CA ASN A 90 -2.51 -4.33 -13.67
C ASN A 90 -2.73 -5.84 -13.77
N GLU A 91 -2.03 -6.63 -12.95
CA GLU A 91 -2.26 -8.06 -12.75
C GLU A 91 -2.10 -8.38 -11.26
N ILE A 92 -3.17 -8.86 -10.62
CA ILE A 92 -3.29 -9.05 -9.18
C ILE A 92 -3.40 -10.56 -8.91
N PRO A 93 -2.31 -11.26 -8.53
CA PRO A 93 -2.35 -12.69 -8.24
C PRO A 93 -3.08 -12.97 -6.92
N LEU A 94 -4.03 -13.91 -6.93
CA LEU A 94 -4.86 -14.26 -5.79
C LEU A 94 -4.21 -15.34 -4.92
N LEU A 95 -3.33 -14.93 -4.00
CA LEU A 95 -2.76 -15.80 -2.95
C LEU A 95 -3.77 -16.10 -1.81
N VAL A 96 -5.07 -16.15 -2.13
CA VAL A 96 -6.18 -16.17 -1.16
C VAL A 96 -6.19 -17.40 -0.27
N GLN A 97 -5.84 -18.58 -0.79
CA GLN A 97 -5.77 -19.81 0.02
C GLN A 97 -4.77 -19.69 1.17
N LYS A 98 -3.64 -19.00 0.97
CA LYS A 98 -2.63 -18.80 2.02
C LYS A 98 -3.07 -17.78 3.07
N LYS A 99 -3.91 -16.81 2.70
CA LYS A 99 -4.34 -15.71 3.59
C LYS A 99 -5.67 -15.97 4.32
N TYR A 100 -6.60 -16.69 3.69
CA TYR A 100 -7.98 -16.89 4.18
C TYR A 100 -8.41 -18.38 4.20
N GLY A 101 -7.49 -19.32 4.03
CA GLY A 101 -7.72 -20.77 4.11
C GLY A 101 -8.33 -21.43 2.87
N ALA A 102 -9.14 -20.71 2.08
CA ALA A 102 -9.87 -21.25 0.94
C ALA A 102 -9.64 -20.50 -0.39
N ASN A 103 -10.01 -21.14 -1.49
CA ASN A 103 -9.84 -20.61 -2.85
C ASN A 103 -11.05 -19.79 -3.35
N ARG A 104 -10.78 -18.84 -4.26
CA ARG A 104 -11.79 -18.26 -5.13
C ARG A 104 -12.04 -19.21 -6.30
N ILE A 105 -13.31 -19.54 -6.58
CA ILE A 105 -13.68 -20.50 -7.63
C ILE A 105 -14.71 -19.89 -8.57
N MET A 106 -14.44 -19.96 -9.87
CA MET A 106 -15.33 -19.55 -10.96
C MET A 106 -16.19 -20.73 -11.43
N TRP A 107 -17.50 -20.54 -11.37
CA TRP A 107 -18.51 -21.55 -11.67
C TRP A 107 -19.38 -21.14 -12.86
N HIS A 108 -19.85 -22.13 -13.61
CA HIS A 108 -21.08 -21.98 -14.37
C HIS A 108 -22.28 -22.14 -13.42
N ARG A 109 -23.24 -21.21 -13.43
CA ARG A 109 -24.30 -21.14 -12.40
C ARG A 109 -25.16 -22.41 -12.31
N GLN A 110 -25.48 -23.05 -13.44
CA GLN A 110 -26.20 -24.34 -13.45
C GLN A 110 -25.41 -25.46 -12.77
N ASP A 111 -24.09 -25.43 -12.86
CA ASP A 111 -23.23 -26.51 -12.38
C ASP A 111 -23.14 -26.44 -10.86
N LEU A 112 -22.95 -25.22 -10.32
CA LEU A 112 -23.02 -24.95 -8.88
C LEU A 112 -24.42 -25.27 -8.32
N HIS A 113 -25.49 -24.82 -8.99
CA HIS A 113 -26.88 -25.15 -8.60
C HIS A 113 -27.10 -26.67 -8.58
N GLY A 114 -26.61 -27.37 -9.61
CA GLY A 114 -26.67 -28.82 -9.73
C GLY A 114 -25.92 -29.56 -8.61
N GLN A 115 -24.75 -29.08 -8.18
CA GLN A 115 -24.05 -29.66 -7.03
C GLN A 115 -24.80 -29.40 -5.71
N LEU A 116 -25.25 -28.17 -5.44
CA LEU A 116 -26.06 -27.88 -4.24
C LEU A 116 -27.34 -28.71 -4.22
N MET A 117 -28.00 -28.89 -5.36
CA MET A 117 -29.19 -29.74 -5.53
C MET A 117 -28.89 -31.23 -5.30
N ARG A 118 -27.68 -31.71 -5.60
CA ARG A 118 -27.23 -33.07 -5.24
C ARG A 118 -27.01 -33.20 -3.74
N VAL A 119 -26.31 -32.25 -3.11
CA VAL A 119 -26.09 -32.23 -1.63
C VAL A 119 -27.42 -32.21 -0.86
N VAL A 120 -28.39 -31.42 -1.32
CA VAL A 120 -29.76 -31.42 -0.75
C VAL A 120 -30.41 -32.80 -0.86
N LYS A 121 -30.32 -33.45 -2.03
CA LYS A 121 -31.00 -34.74 -2.32
C LYS A 121 -30.28 -35.98 -1.80
N ASP A 122 -29.04 -35.86 -1.34
CA ASP A 122 -28.23 -36.99 -0.90
C ASP A 122 -28.83 -37.68 0.34
N PRO A 123 -29.21 -38.97 0.30
CA PRO A 123 -29.71 -39.70 1.45
C PRO A 123 -28.62 -40.06 2.48
N ALA A 124 -27.33 -39.92 2.16
CA ALA A 124 -26.23 -40.23 3.08
C ALA A 124 -25.98 -39.13 4.15
N ARG A 125 -26.40 -37.87 3.90
CA ARG A 125 -26.30 -36.79 4.88
C ARG A 125 -27.27 -37.00 6.05
N SER A 126 -26.85 -36.58 7.24
CA SER A 126 -27.67 -36.61 8.46
C SER A 126 -29.00 -35.84 8.28
N GLY A 127 -30.07 -36.32 8.92
CA GLY A 127 -31.41 -35.76 8.84
C GLY A 127 -32.19 -36.12 7.55
N PRO A 128 -33.53 -35.98 7.56
CA PRO A 128 -34.38 -36.29 6.41
C PRO A 128 -34.00 -35.51 5.14
N VAL A 129 -34.23 -36.11 3.97
CA VAL A 129 -34.01 -35.46 2.67
C VAL A 129 -35.09 -34.39 2.45
N PRO A 130 -34.73 -33.11 2.19
CA PRO A 130 -35.69 -32.04 1.94
C PRO A 130 -36.61 -32.29 0.73
N VAL A 131 -37.90 -31.98 0.89
CA VAL A 131 -38.94 -32.17 -0.12
C VAL A 131 -39.02 -30.95 -1.04
N LEU A 132 -38.54 -31.08 -2.29
CA LEU A 132 -38.65 -30.03 -3.30
C LEU A 132 -39.98 -30.10 -4.05
N ARG A 133 -40.84 -29.10 -3.85
CA ARG A 133 -42.08 -28.89 -4.62
C ARG A 133 -41.87 -27.80 -5.67
N THR A 134 -41.83 -28.19 -6.95
CA THR A 134 -41.82 -27.26 -8.09
C THR A 134 -43.23 -26.81 -8.47
N SER A 135 -43.36 -25.81 -9.35
CA SER A 135 -44.63 -25.14 -9.73
C SER A 135 -45.46 -24.59 -8.55
N SER A 136 -44.87 -24.46 -7.35
CA SER A 136 -45.54 -24.15 -6.09
C SER A 136 -45.34 -22.67 -5.73
N ARG A 137 -46.01 -21.78 -6.47
CA ARG A 137 -45.87 -20.33 -6.30
C ARG A 137 -46.59 -19.84 -5.04
N VAL A 138 -45.82 -19.36 -4.07
CA VAL A 138 -46.32 -18.58 -2.92
C VAL A 138 -46.87 -17.23 -3.41
N ILE A 139 -47.95 -16.75 -2.76
CA ILE A 139 -48.59 -15.45 -3.06
C ILE A 139 -48.71 -14.52 -1.85
N SER A 140 -48.66 -15.04 -0.62
CA SER A 140 -48.69 -14.24 0.62
C SER A 140 -48.24 -15.07 1.82
N CYS A 141 -47.79 -14.40 2.88
CA CYS A 141 -47.45 -15.02 4.16
C CYS A 141 -48.06 -14.26 5.34
N ASP A 142 -48.58 -14.99 6.32
CA ASP A 142 -48.77 -14.51 7.69
C ASP A 142 -47.52 -14.89 8.48
N CYS A 143 -46.71 -13.89 8.82
CA CYS A 143 -45.43 -14.08 9.50
C CYS A 143 -45.58 -14.55 10.95
N ASP A 144 -46.67 -14.16 11.61
CA ASP A 144 -46.85 -14.29 13.04
C ASP A 144 -47.55 -15.64 13.35
N ALA A 145 -48.49 -16.04 12.49
CA ALA A 145 -49.05 -17.40 12.48
C ALA A 145 -48.11 -18.45 11.85
N GLY A 146 -47.13 -18.04 11.03
CA GLY A 146 -46.23 -18.94 10.30
C GLY A 146 -46.92 -19.71 9.18
N THR A 147 -47.79 -19.05 8.41
CA THR A 147 -48.53 -19.69 7.30
C THR A 147 -48.24 -19.05 5.94
N LEU A 148 -48.02 -19.90 4.95
CA LEU A 148 -47.80 -19.53 3.54
C LEU A 148 -49.05 -19.89 2.73
N LYS A 149 -49.48 -19.00 1.84
CA LYS A 149 -50.54 -19.28 0.88
C LYS A 149 -49.98 -19.44 -0.53
N LEU A 150 -50.39 -20.50 -1.21
CA LEU A 150 -50.04 -20.78 -2.60
C LEU A 150 -51.08 -20.24 -3.59
N GLN A 151 -50.68 -20.11 -4.86
CA GLN A 151 -51.53 -19.61 -5.95
C GLN A 151 -52.72 -20.52 -6.28
N ASP A 152 -52.63 -21.82 -5.99
CA ASP A 152 -53.73 -22.79 -6.13
C ASP A 152 -54.76 -22.72 -4.98
N GLY A 153 -54.44 -21.98 -3.91
CA GLY A 153 -55.26 -21.84 -2.71
C GLY A 153 -54.84 -22.73 -1.53
N GLU A 154 -53.82 -23.58 -1.67
CA GLU A 154 -53.25 -24.33 -0.54
C GLU A 154 -52.66 -23.37 0.52
N THR A 155 -52.87 -23.69 1.79
CA THR A 155 -52.22 -23.01 2.92
C THR A 155 -51.30 -23.98 3.64
N ILE A 156 -50.01 -23.66 3.70
CA ILE A 156 -48.97 -24.47 4.34
C ILE A 156 -48.62 -23.83 5.69
N GLN A 157 -48.75 -24.61 6.77
CA GLN A 157 -48.27 -24.25 8.10
C GLN A 157 -46.82 -24.69 8.28
N ALA A 158 -45.98 -23.77 8.73
CA ALA A 158 -44.60 -24.03 9.12
C ALA A 158 -44.34 -23.64 10.58
N ASP A 159 -43.25 -24.14 11.14
CA ASP A 159 -42.72 -23.69 12.44
C ASP A 159 -41.61 -22.64 12.22
N VAL A 160 -40.89 -22.73 11.11
CA VAL A 160 -39.90 -21.74 10.61
C VAL A 160 -40.08 -21.55 9.09
N ILE A 161 -39.98 -20.31 8.59
CA ILE A 161 -40.05 -19.97 7.17
C ILE A 161 -38.79 -19.19 6.75
N VAL A 162 -38.20 -19.56 5.62
CA VAL A 162 -37.05 -18.88 5.02
C VAL A 162 -37.43 -18.35 3.64
N GLY A 163 -37.45 -17.04 3.47
CA GLY A 163 -37.62 -16.36 2.19
C GLY A 163 -36.31 -16.24 1.44
N ALA A 164 -36.11 -17.15 0.49
CA ALA A 164 -34.98 -17.18 -0.45
C ALA A 164 -35.47 -16.93 -1.90
N ASP A 165 -36.59 -16.21 -2.04
CA ASP A 165 -37.38 -16.02 -3.27
C ASP A 165 -36.89 -14.85 -4.15
N GLY A 166 -35.72 -14.30 -3.80
CA GLY A 166 -34.93 -13.42 -4.64
C GLY A 166 -35.31 -11.94 -4.58
N ILE A 167 -34.74 -11.15 -5.49
CA ILE A 167 -34.90 -9.69 -5.50
C ILE A 167 -36.37 -9.22 -5.60
N HIS A 168 -37.25 -10.02 -6.20
CA HIS A 168 -38.71 -9.81 -6.26
C HIS A 168 -39.49 -10.57 -5.17
N SER A 169 -38.91 -10.73 -3.98
CA SER A 169 -39.51 -11.49 -2.87
C SER A 169 -40.97 -11.09 -2.60
N VAL A 170 -41.86 -12.09 -2.60
CA VAL A 170 -43.26 -11.95 -2.20
C VAL A 170 -43.42 -11.98 -0.67
N LEU A 171 -42.38 -12.40 0.05
CA LEU A 171 -42.34 -12.42 1.51
C LEU A 171 -41.87 -11.10 2.13
N ARG A 172 -40.98 -10.36 1.45
CA ARG A 172 -40.42 -9.10 1.94
C ARG A 172 -41.49 -8.09 2.43
N PRO A 173 -42.63 -7.87 1.74
CA PRO A 173 -43.64 -6.93 2.24
C PRO A 173 -44.35 -7.38 3.53
N SER A 174 -44.56 -8.70 3.74
CA SER A 174 -45.14 -9.22 4.99
C SER A 174 -44.17 -9.03 6.17
N VAL A 175 -42.87 -9.27 5.94
CA VAL A 175 -41.81 -9.16 6.95
C VAL A 175 -41.57 -7.70 7.33
N VAL A 176 -41.22 -6.85 6.36
CA VAL A 176 -40.82 -5.45 6.58
C VAL A 176 -42.03 -4.53 6.83
N GLY A 177 -43.25 -4.98 6.54
CA GLY A 177 -44.50 -4.21 6.76
C GLY A 177 -44.76 -3.09 5.74
N LYS A 178 -43.82 -2.85 4.81
CA LYS A 178 -43.89 -1.87 3.71
C LYS A 178 -43.46 -2.53 2.38
N GLU A 179 -44.02 -2.07 1.27
CA GLU A 179 -43.67 -2.57 -0.06
C GLU A 179 -42.31 -2.02 -0.53
N ILE A 180 -41.25 -2.82 -0.46
CA ILE A 180 -39.90 -2.43 -0.92
C ILE A 180 -39.65 -2.96 -2.34
N LYS A 181 -39.64 -2.03 -3.31
CA LYS A 181 -39.42 -2.29 -4.74
C LYS A 181 -37.93 -2.22 -5.11
N PRO A 182 -37.42 -3.14 -5.95
CA PRO A 182 -36.05 -3.06 -6.46
C PRO A 182 -35.82 -1.83 -7.34
N GLN A 183 -34.84 -1.02 -6.97
CA GLN A 183 -34.54 0.26 -7.61
C GLN A 183 -33.58 0.09 -8.79
N PRO A 184 -33.76 0.82 -9.91
CA PRO A 184 -32.80 0.83 -11.02
C PRO A 184 -31.53 1.58 -10.62
N THR A 185 -30.36 0.99 -10.83
CA THR A 185 -29.08 1.56 -10.35
C THR A 185 -28.40 2.49 -11.37
N GLY A 186 -29.08 2.88 -12.45
CA GLY A 186 -28.51 3.64 -13.58
C GLY A 186 -27.57 2.84 -14.50
N THR A 187 -27.40 1.54 -14.24
CA THR A 187 -26.48 0.65 -14.96
C THR A 187 -27.23 -0.57 -15.50
N SER A 188 -26.92 -0.95 -16.74
CA SER A 188 -27.37 -2.16 -17.40
C SER A 188 -26.16 -3.09 -17.63
N CYS A 189 -26.38 -4.38 -17.92
CA CYS A 189 -25.32 -5.23 -18.46
C CYS A 189 -25.80 -6.24 -19.50
N TYR A 190 -24.98 -6.44 -20.54
CA TYR A 190 -25.11 -7.60 -21.41
C TYR A 190 -24.37 -8.78 -20.78
N ARG A 191 -24.83 -10.00 -21.04
CA ARG A 191 -24.08 -11.23 -20.71
C ARG A 191 -23.94 -12.11 -21.94
N LEU A 192 -22.73 -12.59 -22.17
CA LEU A 192 -22.35 -13.40 -23.32
C LEU A 192 -21.56 -14.61 -22.83
N MET A 193 -21.72 -15.76 -23.49
CA MET A 193 -21.03 -16.99 -23.14
C MET A 193 -20.71 -17.78 -24.41
N MET A 194 -19.46 -18.22 -24.51
CA MET A 194 -18.87 -18.81 -25.72
C MET A 194 -17.95 -19.98 -25.33
N THR A 195 -17.65 -20.88 -26.26
CA THR A 195 -16.59 -21.87 -26.02
C THR A 195 -15.22 -21.23 -26.19
N SER A 196 -14.23 -21.71 -25.44
CA SER A 196 -12.85 -21.22 -25.57
C SER A 196 -12.21 -21.59 -26.93
N GLU A 197 -12.75 -22.61 -27.59
CA GLU A 197 -12.35 -23.04 -28.93
C GLU A 197 -12.97 -22.15 -30.03
N ASP A 198 -14.25 -21.77 -29.92
CA ASP A 198 -14.86 -20.73 -30.77
C ASP A 198 -14.04 -19.44 -30.74
N LEU A 199 -13.58 -19.03 -29.55
CA LEU A 199 -12.73 -17.85 -29.39
C LEU A 199 -11.41 -17.98 -30.16
N LYS A 200 -10.69 -19.09 -29.99
CA LYS A 200 -9.45 -19.35 -30.73
C LYS A 200 -9.63 -19.36 -32.25
N GLN A 201 -10.71 -19.97 -32.74
CA GLN A 201 -10.93 -20.13 -34.17
C GLN A 201 -11.53 -18.88 -34.85
N ARG A 202 -12.41 -18.15 -34.16
CA ARG A 202 -13.23 -17.07 -34.75
C ARG A 202 -12.85 -15.67 -34.28
N ALA A 203 -12.10 -15.54 -33.18
CA ALA A 203 -11.48 -14.30 -32.71
C ALA A 203 -10.01 -14.54 -32.28
N PRO A 204 -9.13 -15.03 -33.18
CA PRO A 204 -7.74 -15.37 -32.85
C PRO A 204 -6.95 -14.18 -32.28
N GLU A 205 -7.21 -12.96 -32.77
CA GLU A 205 -6.64 -11.71 -32.22
C GLU A 205 -7.00 -11.52 -30.73
N PHE A 206 -8.24 -11.83 -30.32
CA PHE A 206 -8.62 -11.82 -28.91
C PHE A 206 -7.88 -12.91 -28.14
N ALA A 207 -7.87 -14.14 -28.66
CA ALA A 207 -7.26 -15.29 -27.99
C ALA A 207 -5.73 -15.14 -27.82
N ALA A 208 -5.07 -14.34 -28.67
CA ALA A 208 -3.66 -13.98 -28.55
C ALA A 208 -3.38 -12.94 -27.44
N HIS A 209 -4.32 -12.05 -27.14
CA HIS A 209 -4.19 -11.05 -26.06
C HIS A 209 -4.72 -11.57 -24.72
N ILE A 210 -5.76 -12.42 -24.73
CA ILE A 210 -6.37 -13.06 -23.56
C ILE A 210 -6.63 -14.52 -23.91
N ASN A 211 -5.77 -15.41 -23.43
CA ASN A 211 -5.93 -16.85 -23.57
C ASN A 211 -7.18 -17.33 -22.80
N PRO A 212 -8.23 -17.85 -23.46
CA PRO A 212 -9.49 -18.19 -22.80
C PRO A 212 -9.43 -19.46 -21.92
N HIS A 213 -8.29 -20.15 -21.86
CA HIS A 213 -8.08 -21.30 -20.97
C HIS A 213 -7.28 -20.95 -19.70
N GLU A 214 -6.73 -19.74 -19.59
CA GLU A 214 -5.94 -19.35 -18.42
C GLU A 214 -6.83 -18.99 -17.22
N PRO A 215 -6.46 -19.40 -15.98
CA PRO A 215 -7.26 -19.18 -14.77
C PRO A 215 -7.21 -17.73 -14.26
N TYR A 216 -7.58 -16.75 -15.10
CA TYR A 216 -7.55 -15.33 -14.77
C TYR A 216 -8.85 -14.61 -15.15
N THR A 217 -9.49 -14.00 -14.16
CA THR A 217 -10.61 -13.09 -14.36
C THR A 217 -10.10 -11.77 -14.95
N SER A 218 -10.38 -11.52 -16.23
CA SER A 218 -9.91 -10.35 -16.98
C SER A 218 -10.96 -9.23 -16.98
N MET A 219 -10.57 -8.00 -16.67
CA MET A 219 -11.46 -6.84 -16.55
C MET A 219 -11.01 -5.69 -17.46
N PHE A 220 -11.83 -5.33 -18.44
CA PHE A 220 -11.71 -4.04 -19.12
C PHE A 220 -12.48 -2.96 -18.37
N MET A 221 -11.83 -1.83 -18.15
CA MET A 221 -12.37 -0.70 -17.38
C MET A 221 -12.24 0.57 -18.21
N ALA A 222 -13.36 1.10 -18.72
CA ALA A 222 -13.36 2.22 -19.66
C ALA A 222 -14.55 3.14 -19.43
N HIS A 223 -14.31 4.27 -18.75
CA HIS A 223 -15.33 5.29 -18.53
C HIS A 223 -16.52 4.76 -17.70
N ASP A 224 -17.71 4.76 -18.28
CA ASP A 224 -18.98 4.28 -17.76
C ASP A 224 -19.30 2.84 -18.23
N CYS A 225 -18.41 2.22 -19.02
CA CYS A 225 -18.53 0.87 -19.57
C CYS A 225 -17.42 -0.07 -19.05
N ARG A 226 -17.73 -1.36 -18.88
CA ARG A 226 -16.77 -2.38 -18.39
C ARG A 226 -17.05 -3.74 -19.00
N LEU A 227 -16.00 -4.54 -19.25
CA LEU A 227 -16.15 -5.98 -19.55
C LEU A 227 -15.49 -6.77 -18.42
N ILE A 228 -16.27 -7.52 -17.65
CA ILE A 228 -15.75 -8.50 -16.67
C ILE A 228 -15.83 -9.87 -17.31
N MET A 229 -14.69 -10.52 -17.50
CA MET A 229 -14.53 -11.70 -18.32
C MET A 229 -13.78 -12.79 -17.57
N GLY A 230 -14.04 -14.05 -17.86
CA GLY A 230 -13.24 -15.14 -17.32
C GLY A 230 -13.76 -16.52 -17.73
N PRO A 231 -12.88 -17.54 -17.66
CA PRO A 231 -13.30 -18.90 -17.92
C PRO A 231 -14.08 -19.53 -16.76
N ALA A 232 -14.82 -20.56 -17.11
CA ALA A 232 -15.33 -21.58 -16.20
C ALA A 232 -15.25 -22.93 -16.91
N ARG A 233 -15.72 -24.00 -16.27
CA ARG A 233 -15.58 -25.37 -16.77
C ARG A 233 -14.13 -25.74 -17.10
N ASN A 234 -13.21 -25.43 -16.19
CA ASN A 234 -11.76 -25.65 -16.36
C ASN A 234 -11.19 -25.10 -17.70
N GLY A 235 -11.76 -24.01 -18.21
CA GLY A 235 -11.34 -23.37 -19.46
C GLY A 235 -12.07 -23.88 -20.72
N GLU A 236 -13.10 -24.73 -20.60
CA GLU A 236 -13.95 -25.12 -21.75
C GLU A 236 -14.84 -23.96 -22.24
N ILE A 237 -15.35 -23.14 -21.31
CA ILE A 237 -16.23 -21.99 -21.61
C ILE A 237 -15.63 -20.69 -21.10
N PHE A 238 -15.90 -19.61 -21.84
CA PHE A 238 -15.52 -18.26 -21.49
C PHE A 238 -16.77 -17.38 -21.42
N SER A 239 -16.85 -16.55 -20.39
CA SER A 239 -18.04 -15.75 -20.05
C SER A 239 -17.68 -14.28 -19.95
N VAL A 240 -18.61 -13.43 -20.37
CA VAL A 240 -18.46 -11.97 -20.46
C VAL A 240 -19.68 -11.30 -19.83
N VAL A 241 -19.45 -10.41 -18.86
CA VAL A 241 -20.45 -9.50 -18.30
C VAL A 241 -20.05 -8.08 -18.68
N ALA A 242 -20.79 -7.49 -19.61
CA ALA A 242 -20.51 -6.19 -20.20
C ALA A 242 -21.41 -5.12 -19.57
N LEU A 243 -20.93 -4.43 -18.54
CA LEU A 243 -21.66 -3.35 -17.87
C LEU A 243 -21.62 -2.08 -18.72
N VAL A 244 -22.75 -1.38 -18.77
CA VAL A 244 -23.00 -0.20 -19.60
C VAL A 244 -23.97 0.76 -18.88
N PRO A 245 -23.99 2.06 -19.23
CA PRO A 245 -25.04 2.98 -18.76
C PRO A 245 -26.42 2.50 -19.16
N ASP A 246 -27.41 2.71 -18.30
CA ASP A 246 -28.82 2.49 -18.64
C ASP A 246 -29.37 3.63 -19.53
N GLU A 247 -28.88 4.86 -19.32
CA GLU A 247 -29.01 5.95 -20.28
C GLU A 247 -28.41 5.54 -21.64
N LYS A 248 -29.20 5.72 -22.72
CA LYS A 248 -29.04 5.19 -24.10
C LYS A 248 -29.71 3.82 -24.35
N MET A 249 -29.92 2.96 -23.34
CA MET A 249 -30.34 1.57 -23.60
C MET A 249 -31.82 1.39 -23.99
N ASN A 250 -32.70 2.35 -23.71
CA ASN A 250 -34.09 2.41 -24.20
C ASN A 250 -34.90 1.13 -23.96
N GLU A 251 -34.91 0.65 -22.72
CA GLU A 251 -36.01 -0.17 -22.24
C GLU A 251 -36.98 0.68 -21.42
N ASP A 252 -38.24 0.30 -21.45
CA ASP A 252 -39.36 1.05 -20.89
C ASP A 252 -39.45 0.75 -19.39
N PRO A 253 -39.21 1.72 -18.48
CA PRO A 253 -39.00 1.44 -17.06
C PRO A 253 -40.24 0.87 -16.36
N ASP A 254 -41.43 1.03 -16.96
CA ASP A 254 -42.70 0.49 -16.48
C ASP A 254 -43.10 -0.87 -17.13
N LYS A 255 -42.30 -1.40 -18.08
CA LYS A 255 -42.58 -2.72 -18.69
C LYS A 255 -42.21 -3.86 -17.75
N ALA A 256 -43.19 -4.28 -16.96
CA ALA A 256 -43.15 -5.52 -16.19
C ALA A 256 -43.24 -6.77 -17.09
N GLN A 257 -42.16 -7.12 -17.81
CA GLN A 257 -42.00 -8.43 -18.44
C GLN A 257 -40.56 -8.79 -18.84
N SER A 258 -40.22 -10.07 -18.65
CA SER A 258 -38.95 -10.74 -18.99
C SER A 258 -37.70 -10.27 -18.21
N TRP A 259 -37.07 -11.23 -17.54
CA TRP A 259 -35.72 -11.08 -16.95
C TRP A 259 -34.59 -11.24 -17.98
N VAL A 260 -34.91 -11.22 -19.28
CA VAL A 260 -33.98 -11.13 -20.40
C VAL A 260 -34.70 -10.40 -21.54
N THR A 261 -34.22 -9.21 -21.90
CA THR A 261 -34.56 -8.60 -23.19
C THR A 261 -33.51 -9.00 -24.22
N GLU A 262 -33.91 -9.18 -25.48
CA GLU A 262 -32.98 -9.46 -26.57
C GLU A 262 -32.22 -8.16 -26.91
N GLY A 263 -30.95 -8.11 -26.51
CA GLY A 263 -30.10 -6.93 -26.66
C GLY A 263 -29.59 -6.77 -28.09
N ASP A 264 -29.70 -5.56 -28.64
CA ASP A 264 -29.25 -5.26 -30.01
C ASP A 264 -27.71 -5.32 -30.13
N PRO A 265 -27.13 -6.26 -30.91
CA PRO A 265 -25.69 -6.37 -31.07
C PRO A 265 -25.04 -5.14 -31.69
N LYS A 266 -25.76 -4.39 -32.55
CA LYS A 266 -25.23 -3.16 -33.16
C LYS A 266 -25.09 -2.06 -32.11
N LYS A 267 -26.09 -1.92 -31.25
CA LYS A 267 -26.12 -0.97 -30.14
C LYS A 267 -25.06 -1.27 -29.08
N MET A 268 -24.84 -2.55 -28.79
CA MET A 268 -23.71 -3.00 -27.98
C MET A 268 -22.37 -2.60 -28.63
N LEU A 269 -22.15 -2.91 -29.90
CA LEU A 269 -20.92 -2.54 -30.62
C LEU A 269 -20.72 -1.03 -30.78
N GLU A 270 -21.79 -0.23 -30.86
CA GLU A 270 -21.73 1.24 -30.82
C GLU A 270 -21.37 1.76 -29.42
N THR A 271 -21.86 1.11 -28.37
CA THR A 271 -21.53 1.47 -26.98
C THR A 271 -20.06 1.14 -26.65
N PHE A 272 -19.57 0.01 -27.16
CA PHE A 272 -18.17 -0.42 -27.04
C PHE A 272 -17.27 0.08 -28.20
N LYS A 273 -17.72 1.03 -29.04
CA LYS A 273 -16.99 1.45 -30.26
C LYS A 273 -15.55 1.90 -29.99
N ASP A 274 -15.34 2.55 -28.85
CA ASP A 274 -14.08 3.17 -28.41
C ASP A 274 -13.11 2.16 -27.76
N PHE A 275 -13.51 0.87 -27.69
CA PHE A 275 -12.65 -0.24 -27.29
C PHE A 275 -11.85 -0.78 -28.51
N PRO A 276 -10.75 -1.54 -28.28
CA PRO A 276 -9.89 -2.06 -29.33
C PRO A 276 -10.61 -3.04 -30.24
N GLU A 277 -10.24 -3.09 -31.52
CA GLU A 277 -10.94 -3.93 -32.51
C GLU A 277 -10.95 -5.41 -32.14
N TRP A 278 -9.82 -5.92 -31.62
CA TRP A 278 -9.70 -7.31 -31.15
C TRP A 278 -10.66 -7.65 -30.00
N THR A 279 -11.05 -6.69 -29.16
CA THR A 279 -12.08 -6.93 -28.12
C THR A 279 -13.48 -6.96 -28.71
N LYS A 280 -13.72 -6.15 -29.75
CA LYS A 280 -15.01 -6.11 -30.46
C LYS A 280 -15.18 -7.36 -31.33
N ASP A 281 -14.10 -8.03 -31.75
CA ASP A 281 -14.19 -9.30 -32.47
C ASP A 281 -14.85 -10.40 -31.64
N MET A 282 -14.51 -10.53 -30.35
CA MET A 282 -15.24 -11.39 -29.41
C MET A 282 -16.74 -11.00 -29.34
N LEU A 283 -17.04 -9.71 -29.21
CA LEU A 283 -18.41 -9.20 -29.10
C LEU A 283 -19.26 -9.40 -30.37
N LYS A 284 -18.66 -9.69 -31.53
CA LYS A 284 -19.34 -10.00 -32.80
C LYS A 284 -19.77 -11.48 -32.91
N LEU A 285 -19.31 -12.38 -32.04
CA LEU A 285 -19.48 -13.84 -32.21
C LEU A 285 -20.86 -14.41 -31.76
N PRO A 286 -21.54 -13.91 -30.71
CA PRO A 286 -22.82 -14.46 -30.26
C PRO A 286 -24.00 -14.07 -31.15
N GLU A 287 -24.78 -15.07 -31.59
CA GLU A 287 -25.97 -14.85 -32.45
C GLU A 287 -27.17 -14.24 -31.71
N ARG A 288 -27.20 -14.35 -30.38
CA ARG A 288 -28.20 -13.74 -29.49
C ARG A 288 -27.51 -13.24 -28.24
N ILE A 289 -27.99 -12.11 -27.72
CA ILE A 289 -27.42 -11.43 -26.56
C ILE A 289 -28.56 -11.09 -25.62
N GLY A 290 -28.41 -11.37 -24.32
CA GLY A 290 -29.33 -10.87 -23.30
C GLY A 290 -28.87 -9.51 -22.78
N LEU A 291 -29.82 -8.64 -22.49
CA LEU A 291 -29.62 -7.39 -21.75
C LEU A 291 -30.38 -7.45 -20.41
N TRP A 292 -29.75 -6.94 -19.36
CA TRP A 292 -30.24 -6.93 -17.98
C TRP A 292 -30.07 -5.53 -17.36
N GLN A 293 -31.17 -4.83 -17.09
CA GLN A 293 -31.13 -3.65 -16.21
C GLN A 293 -30.76 -4.08 -14.79
N LEU A 294 -29.70 -3.51 -14.22
CA LEU A 294 -29.28 -3.85 -12.86
C LEU A 294 -30.17 -3.13 -11.85
N ARG A 295 -30.58 -3.89 -10.83
CA ARG A 295 -31.39 -3.43 -9.73
C ARG A 295 -30.86 -3.97 -8.42
N ASP A 296 -30.99 -3.19 -7.35
CA ASP A 296 -30.72 -3.61 -5.99
C ASP A 296 -31.83 -3.14 -5.04
N ILE A 297 -31.62 -3.30 -3.73
CA ILE A 297 -32.46 -2.74 -2.68
C ILE A 297 -31.57 -2.05 -1.65
N ASP A 298 -32.09 -1.02 -0.99
CA ASP A 298 -31.46 -0.49 0.21
C ASP A 298 -31.47 -1.52 1.34
N PRO A 299 -30.52 -1.46 2.30
CA PRO A 299 -30.55 -2.28 3.50
C PRO A 299 -31.91 -2.25 4.19
N LEU A 300 -32.49 -3.43 4.42
CA LEU A 300 -33.80 -3.55 5.06
C LEU A 300 -33.69 -3.33 6.58
N ASP A 301 -34.65 -2.62 7.16
CA ASP A 301 -34.66 -2.32 8.61
C ASP A 301 -34.81 -3.60 9.48
N THR A 302 -35.36 -4.67 8.90
CA THR A 302 -35.39 -6.03 9.47
C THR A 302 -35.44 -7.07 8.35
N TRP A 303 -34.87 -8.26 8.60
CA TRP A 303 -35.13 -9.46 7.78
C TRP A 303 -36.08 -10.43 8.47
N VAL A 304 -36.48 -10.17 9.72
CA VAL A 304 -37.16 -11.10 10.61
C VAL A 304 -38.53 -10.56 11.03
N ARG A 305 -39.54 -11.42 10.97
CA ARG A 305 -40.84 -11.20 11.61
C ARG A 305 -41.47 -12.52 12.01
N GLY A 306 -41.82 -12.66 13.28
CA GLY A 306 -42.46 -13.87 13.81
C GLY A 306 -41.64 -15.11 13.49
N ARG A 307 -42.19 -16.01 12.66
CA ARG A 307 -41.55 -17.26 12.24
C ARG A 307 -40.80 -17.16 10.90
N VAL A 308 -40.69 -15.97 10.30
CA VAL A 308 -40.14 -15.74 8.96
C VAL A 308 -38.81 -14.99 9.02
N ILE A 309 -37.83 -15.43 8.23
CA ILE A 309 -36.61 -14.69 7.91
C ILE A 309 -36.42 -14.55 6.39
N LEU A 310 -35.82 -13.45 5.92
CA LEU A 310 -35.37 -13.26 4.53
C LEU A 310 -33.86 -13.55 4.41
N VAL A 311 -33.41 -14.12 3.29
CA VAL A 311 -31.99 -14.43 3.02
C VAL A 311 -31.59 -14.19 1.55
N GLY A 312 -30.30 -13.97 1.30
CA GLY A 312 -29.78 -13.67 -0.04
C GLY A 312 -30.46 -12.45 -0.67
N ASP A 313 -30.70 -12.49 -1.98
CA ASP A 313 -31.36 -11.39 -2.72
C ASP A 313 -32.78 -11.04 -2.19
N ALA A 314 -33.42 -11.89 -1.38
CA ALA A 314 -34.68 -11.51 -0.71
C ALA A 314 -34.44 -10.45 0.38
N ALA A 315 -33.30 -10.52 1.08
CA ALA A 315 -32.88 -9.63 2.17
C ALA A 315 -31.94 -8.50 1.75
N HIS A 316 -30.95 -8.79 0.90
CA HIS A 316 -29.81 -7.90 0.62
C HIS A 316 -29.33 -7.94 -0.83
N ALA A 317 -30.26 -7.95 -1.79
CA ALA A 317 -29.94 -7.90 -3.22
C ALA A 317 -28.94 -6.76 -3.53
N MET A 318 -27.90 -7.10 -4.30
CA MET A 318 -26.73 -6.25 -4.51
C MET A 318 -26.23 -6.28 -5.95
N LEU A 319 -25.49 -5.25 -6.33
CA LEU A 319 -24.84 -5.18 -7.63
C LEU A 319 -23.75 -6.28 -7.77
N PRO A 320 -23.59 -6.88 -8.97
CA PRO A 320 -22.67 -8.01 -9.17
C PRO A 320 -21.18 -7.63 -9.19
N THR A 321 -20.86 -6.34 -8.95
CA THR A 321 -19.53 -5.73 -9.08
C THR A 321 -18.48 -6.32 -8.14
N GLN A 322 -18.87 -6.77 -6.94
CA GLN A 322 -17.99 -7.44 -5.97
C GLN A 322 -18.04 -8.99 -6.07
N GLY A 323 -18.96 -9.55 -6.88
CA GLY A 323 -19.13 -10.99 -7.01
C GLY A 323 -19.52 -11.72 -5.71
N GLN A 324 -20.13 -11.02 -4.75
CA GLN A 324 -20.36 -11.49 -3.37
C GLN A 324 -21.76 -12.05 -3.07
N GLY A 325 -22.80 -11.75 -3.86
CA GLY A 325 -24.19 -12.06 -3.48
C GLY A 325 -24.46 -13.54 -3.17
N ALA A 326 -23.89 -14.46 -3.95
CA ALA A 326 -23.97 -15.89 -3.66
C ALA A 326 -23.17 -16.29 -2.41
N SER A 327 -22.01 -15.68 -2.17
CA SER A 327 -21.21 -15.91 -0.96
C SER A 327 -21.96 -15.46 0.30
N GLN A 328 -22.58 -14.28 0.26
CA GLN A 328 -23.38 -13.75 1.36
C GLN A 328 -24.62 -14.62 1.64
N ALA A 329 -25.28 -15.12 0.59
CA ALA A 329 -26.37 -16.09 0.75
C ALA A 329 -25.95 -17.45 1.36
N ILE A 330 -24.67 -17.82 1.25
CA ILE A 330 -24.09 -19.01 1.91
C ILE A 330 -23.73 -18.70 3.38
N GLU A 331 -23.26 -17.49 3.67
CA GLU A 331 -23.06 -17.03 5.06
C GLU A 331 -24.39 -16.92 5.83
N ASP A 332 -25.47 -16.46 5.19
CA ASP A 332 -26.82 -16.45 5.80
C ASP A 332 -27.30 -17.86 6.16
N ALA A 333 -27.08 -18.80 5.23
CA ALA A 333 -27.46 -20.19 5.40
C ALA A 333 -26.68 -20.86 6.54
N GLU A 334 -25.38 -20.60 6.65
CA GLU A 334 -24.57 -21.13 7.76
C GLU A 334 -24.96 -20.52 9.11
N ALA A 335 -25.23 -19.21 9.17
CA ALA A 335 -25.76 -18.60 10.39
C ALA A 335 -27.10 -19.24 10.82
N LEU A 336 -27.99 -19.54 9.86
CA LEU A 336 -29.20 -20.33 10.12
C LEU A 336 -28.90 -21.75 10.62
N GLY A 337 -27.93 -22.45 10.02
CA GLY A 337 -27.48 -23.76 10.47
C GLY A 337 -26.98 -23.74 11.92
N ALA A 338 -26.09 -22.80 12.23
CA ALA A 338 -25.49 -22.63 13.55
C ALA A 338 -26.52 -22.30 14.64
N TYR A 339 -27.36 -21.26 14.46
CA TYR A 339 -28.33 -20.83 15.48
C TYR A 339 -29.55 -21.77 15.65
N PHE A 340 -29.71 -22.76 14.78
CA PHE A 340 -30.73 -23.81 14.89
C PHE A 340 -30.15 -25.21 15.15
N ASN A 341 -28.83 -25.38 15.29
CA ASN A 341 -28.18 -26.69 15.32
C ASN A 341 -28.72 -27.61 16.44
N ASP A 342 -28.96 -27.06 17.62
CA ASP A 342 -29.51 -27.74 18.80
C ASP A 342 -31.03 -27.96 18.78
N LEU A 343 -31.77 -27.34 17.84
CA LEU A 343 -33.22 -27.52 17.73
C LEU A 343 -33.59 -28.80 16.98
N HIS A 344 -34.13 -29.77 17.72
CA HIS A 344 -34.65 -31.03 17.20
C HIS A 344 -36.17 -31.21 17.42
N GLU A 345 -36.85 -30.23 18.02
CA GLU A 345 -38.29 -30.29 18.29
C GLU A 345 -38.96 -28.92 18.02
N PRO A 346 -40.28 -28.89 17.72
CA PRO A 346 -41.08 -27.67 17.66
C PRO A 346 -41.09 -26.88 18.97
N VAL A 347 -40.22 -25.88 19.05
CA VAL A 347 -40.23 -24.88 20.13
C VAL A 347 -41.29 -23.80 19.92
N LYS A 348 -41.51 -22.98 20.94
CA LYS A 348 -42.52 -21.91 20.92
C LYS A 348 -42.16 -20.84 19.87
N ALA A 349 -43.15 -20.05 19.46
CA ALA A 349 -42.97 -19.00 18.46
C ALA A 349 -41.87 -18.01 18.85
N GLU A 350 -41.83 -17.64 20.13
CA GLU A 350 -40.91 -16.66 20.69
C GLU A 350 -39.44 -17.14 20.64
N GLU A 351 -39.18 -18.45 20.78
CA GLU A 351 -37.83 -19.00 20.66
C GLU A 351 -37.38 -19.07 19.20
N VAL A 352 -38.29 -19.43 18.27
CA VAL A 352 -37.99 -19.32 16.83
C VAL A 352 -37.65 -17.88 16.48
N THR A 353 -38.49 -16.91 16.87
CA THR A 353 -38.25 -15.48 16.61
C THR A 353 -36.93 -15.01 17.20
N ALA A 354 -36.60 -15.38 18.44
CA ALA A 354 -35.34 -15.00 19.09
C ALA A 354 -34.09 -15.58 18.39
N ARG A 355 -34.18 -16.79 17.82
CA ARG A 355 -33.08 -17.40 17.06
C ARG A 355 -32.95 -16.81 15.65
N LEU A 356 -34.08 -16.51 14.99
CA LEU A 356 -34.07 -15.75 13.73
C LEU A 356 -33.49 -14.35 13.92
N GLN A 357 -33.81 -13.68 15.04
CA GLN A 357 -33.24 -12.37 15.39
C GLN A 357 -31.71 -12.45 15.50
N LYS A 358 -31.15 -13.45 16.21
CA LYS A 358 -29.69 -13.65 16.28
C LYS A 358 -29.04 -13.86 14.91
N VAL A 359 -29.71 -14.54 13.97
CA VAL A 359 -29.22 -14.65 12.59
C VAL A 359 -29.17 -13.26 11.94
N PHE A 360 -30.20 -12.44 12.09
CA PHE A 360 -30.19 -11.06 11.58
C PHE A 360 -29.08 -10.22 12.24
N ASP A 361 -28.98 -10.22 13.56
CA ASP A 361 -28.01 -9.44 14.32
C ASP A 361 -26.56 -9.76 13.88
N ALA A 362 -26.25 -11.04 13.60
CA ALA A 362 -24.93 -11.49 13.15
C ALA A 362 -24.65 -11.31 11.64
N ARG A 363 -25.65 -10.90 10.84
CA ARG A 363 -25.57 -10.86 9.37
C ARG A 363 -25.86 -9.50 8.75
N HIS A 364 -26.70 -8.68 9.39
CA HIS A 364 -27.27 -7.47 8.81
C HIS A 364 -26.22 -6.44 8.43
N GLU A 365 -25.37 -6.02 9.37
CA GLU A 365 -24.31 -5.04 9.13
C GLU A 365 -23.39 -5.49 7.99
N ARG A 366 -22.97 -6.76 8.04
CA ARG A 366 -22.02 -7.35 7.08
C ARG A 366 -22.56 -7.42 5.65
N ALA A 367 -23.80 -7.88 5.48
CA ALA A 367 -24.44 -7.89 4.17
C ALA A 367 -24.68 -6.45 3.67
N SER A 368 -25.12 -5.54 4.54
CA SER A 368 -25.40 -4.14 4.21
C SER A 368 -24.15 -3.36 3.77
N LEU A 369 -23.00 -3.58 4.42
CA LEU A 369 -21.75 -2.95 4.01
C LEU A 369 -21.27 -3.49 2.66
N ILE A 370 -21.50 -4.77 2.37
CA ILE A 370 -21.19 -5.38 1.05
C ILE A 370 -22.17 -4.88 -0.04
N GLN A 371 -23.45 -4.63 0.27
CA GLN A 371 -24.37 -3.92 -0.64
C GLN A 371 -23.81 -2.52 -0.99
N LYS A 372 -23.40 -1.75 0.03
CA LYS A 372 -22.81 -0.42 -0.16
C LYS A 372 -21.52 -0.46 -0.98
N PHE A 373 -20.56 -1.32 -0.65
CA PHE A 373 -19.33 -1.45 -1.45
C PHE A 373 -19.60 -1.91 -2.88
N SER A 374 -20.65 -2.70 -3.12
CA SER A 374 -21.07 -3.08 -4.48
C SER A 374 -21.61 -1.89 -5.29
N ARG A 375 -22.36 -0.99 -4.64
CA ARG A 375 -22.83 0.29 -5.21
C ARG A 375 -21.68 1.23 -5.51
N ASP A 376 -20.77 1.44 -4.56
CA ASP A 376 -19.59 2.28 -4.74
C ASP A 376 -18.68 1.74 -5.85
N SER A 377 -18.57 0.42 -5.95
CA SER A 377 -17.86 -0.27 -7.03
C SER A 377 -18.52 -0.14 -8.40
N ALA A 378 -19.79 0.28 -8.50
CA ALA A 378 -20.51 0.46 -9.77
C ALA A 378 -20.39 1.89 -10.36
N ARG A 379 -19.88 2.85 -9.58
CA ARG A 379 -19.60 4.22 -10.05
C ARG A 379 -18.62 4.20 -11.26
N PRO A 380 -18.59 5.22 -12.15
CA PRO A 380 -17.72 5.22 -13.33
C PRO A 380 -16.25 4.92 -12.97
N ALA A 381 -15.60 4.05 -13.74
CA ALA A 381 -14.22 3.63 -13.46
C ALA A 381 -13.21 4.78 -13.66
N THR A 382 -13.57 5.73 -14.51
CA THR A 382 -12.81 6.93 -14.91
C THR A 382 -13.84 8.07 -15.17
N ASP A 383 -13.56 9.36 -14.84
CA ASP A 383 -14.50 10.53 -14.79
C ASP A 383 -15.28 10.91 -16.10
N LYS A 384 -14.88 11.93 -16.91
CA LYS A 384 -15.16 11.99 -18.39
C LYS A 384 -13.91 12.37 -19.27
N GLY A 385 -13.42 11.44 -20.13
CA GLY A 385 -12.24 11.48 -21.05
C GLY A 385 -11.03 10.48 -20.92
N SER A 386 -10.48 10.09 -19.74
CA SER A 386 -9.31 9.17 -19.50
C SER A 386 -9.51 7.67 -19.74
N THR A 387 -8.37 7.02 -19.92
CA THR A 387 -8.10 5.59 -19.88
C THR A 387 -7.66 5.09 -18.49
N GLU A 388 -7.38 5.97 -17.52
CA GLU A 388 -6.83 5.63 -16.19
C GLU A 388 -7.89 5.38 -15.10
N ILE A 389 -7.69 4.31 -14.33
CA ILE A 389 -8.72 3.61 -13.53
C ILE A 389 -8.47 3.79 -12.03
N LYS A 390 -9.42 4.45 -11.34
CA LYS A 390 -9.31 4.79 -9.91
C LYS A 390 -9.70 3.66 -8.94
N MET A 391 -10.22 2.54 -9.44
CA MET A 391 -10.68 1.41 -8.61
C MET A 391 -9.51 0.54 -8.14
N ARG A 392 -9.40 0.31 -6.83
CA ARG A 392 -8.50 -0.67 -6.19
C ARG A 392 -9.30 -1.83 -5.57
N PRO A 393 -9.44 -2.98 -6.25
CA PRO A 393 -10.17 -4.14 -5.73
C PRO A 393 -9.56 -4.76 -4.47
N ASP A 394 -8.31 -4.42 -4.16
CA ASP A 394 -7.53 -4.80 -2.99
C ASP A 394 -8.02 -4.17 -1.68
N GLU A 395 -8.52 -2.92 -1.70
CA GLU A 395 -8.92 -2.15 -0.51
C GLU A 395 -10.00 -2.83 0.35
N PHE A 396 -10.80 -3.72 -0.26
CA PHE A 396 -11.96 -4.37 0.38
C PHE A 396 -11.77 -5.88 0.57
N GLN A 397 -10.61 -6.46 0.22
CA GLN A 397 -10.43 -7.92 0.21
C GLN A 397 -10.51 -8.56 1.60
N ASP A 398 -9.91 -7.94 2.63
CA ASP A 398 -9.93 -8.51 3.98
C ASP A 398 -11.36 -8.59 4.54
N TYR A 399 -12.18 -7.55 4.35
CA TYR A 399 -13.59 -7.58 4.76
C TYR A 399 -14.40 -8.57 3.92
N ASN A 400 -14.16 -8.62 2.60
CA ASN A 400 -14.85 -9.52 1.69
C ASN A 400 -14.58 -11.00 1.98
N PHE A 401 -13.34 -11.37 2.31
CA PHE A 401 -12.87 -12.76 2.31
C PHE A 401 -12.71 -13.36 3.71
N ASN A 402 -12.61 -12.56 4.77
CA ASN A 402 -12.69 -13.08 6.14
C ASN A 402 -14.14 -13.46 6.51
N ASN A 403 -14.31 -14.52 7.32
CA ASN A 403 -15.59 -15.02 7.83
C ASN A 403 -15.62 -15.21 9.37
N GLU A 404 -14.60 -14.75 10.11
CA GLU A 404 -14.48 -14.91 11.58
C GLU A 404 -15.70 -14.40 12.38
N ALA A 405 -16.41 -13.39 11.88
CA ALA A 405 -17.62 -12.85 12.51
C ALA A 405 -18.75 -13.88 12.71
N ILE A 406 -18.76 -14.97 11.93
CA ILE A 406 -19.79 -16.02 12.00
C ILE A 406 -19.47 -17.03 13.12
N PHE A 407 -18.20 -17.13 13.55
CA PHE A 407 -17.71 -18.19 14.44
C PHE A 407 -17.48 -17.75 15.89
N ARG A 408 -17.84 -16.52 16.27
CA ARG A 408 -17.77 -16.01 17.65
C ARG A 408 -19.17 -15.63 18.17
N PRO A 409 -19.81 -16.46 19.02
CA PRO A 409 -21.15 -16.16 19.55
C PRO A 409 -21.22 -14.93 20.46
N ASP A 410 -20.09 -14.52 21.04
CA ASP A 410 -19.99 -13.42 22.00
C ASP A 410 -19.63 -12.10 21.29
N ALA A 411 -20.65 -11.26 21.06
CA ALA A 411 -20.54 -10.05 20.24
C ALA A 411 -19.92 -8.85 20.98
N GLN A 412 -18.58 -8.70 20.88
CA GLN A 412 -17.85 -7.49 21.30
C GLN A 412 -16.70 -7.11 20.34
N HIS A 413 -16.89 -7.26 19.01
CA HIS A 413 -15.81 -7.05 18.02
C HIS A 413 -16.18 -6.25 16.76
N PHE A 414 -17.32 -5.55 16.75
CA PHE A 414 -17.75 -4.73 15.60
C PHE A 414 -17.53 -3.21 15.75
N GLN A 415 -17.08 -2.71 16.91
CA GLN A 415 -16.95 -1.27 17.20
C GLN A 415 -15.67 -0.60 16.62
N SER A 416 -15.17 -1.02 15.45
CA SER A 416 -13.91 -0.48 14.89
C SER A 416 -13.82 -0.43 13.34
N MET A 417 -14.91 -0.05 12.67
CA MET A 417 -14.87 0.51 11.32
C MET A 417 -15.72 1.80 11.22
N PRO A 418 -15.40 2.72 10.29
CA PRO A 418 -16.08 4.02 10.21
C PRO A 418 -17.45 3.93 9.52
N ASP A 419 -18.37 4.79 9.95
CA ASP A 419 -19.74 4.86 9.47
C ASP A 419 -19.89 5.03 7.95
N ALA A 420 -21.03 4.56 7.43
CA ALA A 420 -21.50 5.05 6.15
C ALA A 420 -22.08 6.48 6.31
N PRO A 421 -21.71 7.44 5.44
CA PRO A 421 -22.33 8.75 5.46
C PRO A 421 -23.77 8.64 4.97
N ASP A 422 -24.70 8.60 5.92
CA ASP A 422 -26.14 8.49 5.65
C ASP A 422 -26.71 9.87 5.25
N PRO A 423 -27.61 9.97 4.26
CA PRO A 423 -28.07 11.25 3.75
C PRO A 423 -29.22 11.82 4.59
N VAL A 424 -29.04 13.06 5.06
CA VAL A 424 -30.03 13.99 5.66
C VAL A 424 -30.18 13.96 7.20
N ASN A 425 -29.60 15.02 7.79
CA ASN A 425 -29.94 15.71 9.04
C ASN A 425 -29.62 15.10 10.43
N GLU A 426 -28.81 15.90 11.15
CA GLU A 426 -28.82 16.21 12.58
C GLU A 426 -30.05 15.78 13.41
N MET A 427 -29.82 15.19 14.60
CA MET A 427 -30.14 15.79 15.92
C MET A 427 -29.81 14.86 17.12
N GLN A 428 -29.05 15.38 18.10
CA GLN A 428 -29.04 15.02 19.54
C GLN A 428 -28.56 13.59 19.95
N GLN A 429 -27.52 13.44 20.79
CA GLN A 429 -27.47 13.54 22.28
C GLN A 429 -28.26 12.43 23.02
N ASP A 430 -27.77 11.79 24.11
CA ASP A 430 -26.43 11.77 24.76
C ASP A 430 -26.35 10.62 25.81
N GLN A 431 -25.14 10.30 26.30
CA GLN A 431 -24.77 9.81 27.66
C GLN A 431 -25.34 8.51 28.33
N ASP A 432 -24.37 7.73 28.88
CA ASP A 432 -24.30 7.19 30.27
C ASP A 432 -25.30 6.11 30.80
N THR A 433 -24.98 5.23 31.78
CA THR A 433 -23.75 4.87 32.56
C THR A 433 -23.88 3.37 33.01
N VAL A 434 -23.17 2.69 33.94
CA VAL A 434 -22.34 3.05 35.12
C VAL A 434 -21.34 1.93 35.52
N SER A 435 -20.57 2.16 36.60
CA SER A 435 -19.60 1.29 37.31
C SER A 435 -20.24 0.07 38.05
N THR A 436 -19.58 -0.78 38.87
CA THR A 436 -18.37 -0.65 39.72
C THR A 436 -17.88 -2.02 40.26
N ASP A 437 -16.57 -2.29 40.19
CA ASP A 437 -15.70 -2.69 41.34
C ASP A 437 -16.03 -4.01 42.14
N PRO A 438 -15.32 -4.41 43.23
CA PRO A 438 -14.31 -5.48 43.07
C PRO A 438 -14.31 -6.64 44.11
N SER A 439 -13.32 -7.54 43.95
CA SER A 439 -12.38 -8.03 44.99
C SER A 439 -12.34 -9.53 45.36
N ILE A 440 -11.09 -10.02 45.49
CA ILE A 440 -10.58 -10.99 46.49
C ILE A 440 -11.23 -12.39 46.56
N ASN A 441 -10.49 -13.45 46.20
CA ASN A 441 -9.58 -14.13 47.15
C ASN A 441 -8.60 -15.13 46.48
N ALA A 442 -7.72 -15.75 47.27
CA ALA A 442 -6.58 -16.55 46.78
C ALA A 442 -6.51 -18.00 47.33
N HIS A 443 -5.56 -18.76 46.78
CA HIS A 443 -4.84 -19.92 47.37
C HIS A 443 -5.45 -21.36 47.42
N VAL A 444 -4.51 -22.33 47.39
CA VAL A 444 -4.52 -23.70 47.97
C VAL A 444 -4.93 -24.93 47.10
N LEU A 445 -3.90 -25.49 46.43
CA LEU A 445 -3.36 -26.88 46.52
C LEU A 445 -4.12 -28.17 46.08
N GLN A 446 -3.28 -29.06 45.51
CA GLN A 446 -3.17 -30.54 45.69
C GLN A 446 -3.99 -31.55 44.84
N GLY A 447 -3.31 -32.66 44.52
CA GLY A 447 -3.85 -33.87 43.85
C GLY A 447 -3.23 -34.13 42.46
N ALA A 448 -2.39 -35.12 42.13
CA ALA A 448 -1.54 -36.13 42.80
C ALA A 448 -1.57 -37.44 41.96
N PHE A 449 -0.44 -38.16 41.90
CA PHE A 449 -0.13 -39.31 41.02
C PHE A 449 -1.13 -40.49 41.02
N GLY A 450 -1.17 -41.25 39.90
CA GLY A 450 -1.74 -42.61 39.83
C GLY A 450 -1.39 -43.35 38.52
N ASN A 451 -0.81 -44.55 38.62
CA ASN A 451 -0.38 -45.38 37.48
C ASN A 451 -1.53 -46.09 36.74
N ASP A 452 -1.26 -46.46 35.48
CA ASP A 452 -1.15 -47.84 34.96
C ASP A 452 -1.93 -48.10 33.64
N GLY A 453 -1.58 -49.17 32.92
CA GLY A 453 -2.39 -49.75 31.83
C GLY A 453 -1.82 -49.61 30.41
N SER A 454 -1.08 -50.63 29.97
CA SER A 454 -0.68 -50.80 28.55
C SER A 454 -1.81 -51.31 27.65
N VAL A 455 -1.77 -51.02 26.34
CA VAL A 455 -1.98 -52.02 25.25
C VAL A 455 -1.47 -51.47 23.90
N ARG A 456 -1.20 -52.37 22.94
CA ARG A 456 -0.56 -52.09 21.63
C ARG A 456 -1.55 -51.82 20.49
N GLY A 457 -1.10 -51.09 19.47
CA GLY A 457 -1.63 -51.08 18.10
C GLY A 457 -0.57 -50.53 17.13
N THR A 458 -0.39 -51.13 15.96
CA THR A 458 0.70 -50.83 14.99
C THR A 458 0.18 -50.70 13.55
N PHE A 459 1.08 -50.39 12.61
CA PHE A 459 0.92 -50.28 11.15
C PHE A 459 0.26 -48.98 10.63
N ASP A 460 0.73 -48.34 9.55
CA ASP A 460 2.05 -48.39 8.87
C ASP A 460 2.20 -47.13 7.98
N ILE A 461 3.44 -46.72 7.65
CA ILE A 461 3.72 -45.57 6.75
C ILE A 461 4.57 -46.04 5.54
N PRO A 462 4.13 -45.84 4.29
CA PRO A 462 4.95 -46.11 3.11
C PRO A 462 6.06 -45.05 2.91
N PRO A 463 7.31 -45.45 2.58
CA PRO A 463 8.44 -44.53 2.44
C PRO A 463 8.64 -43.99 1.01
N PHE A 464 9.22 -42.79 0.88
CA PHE A 464 9.74 -42.30 -0.41
C PHE A 464 11.00 -41.40 -0.34
N PHE A 465 11.37 -40.84 0.83
CA PHE A 465 12.51 -39.92 0.94
C PHE A 465 13.52 -40.28 2.05
N GLU A 466 13.99 -41.52 2.04
CA GLU A 466 15.34 -41.82 2.55
C GLU A 466 16.27 -42.13 1.36
N HIS A 467 17.52 -41.67 1.47
CA HIS A 467 18.63 -41.71 0.48
C HIS A 467 18.82 -40.44 -0.38
N ILE A 468 19.45 -39.42 0.22
CA ILE A 468 20.78 -38.94 -0.22
C ILE A 468 21.60 -38.57 1.03
N MET A 469 22.55 -39.45 1.34
CA MET A 469 23.85 -39.18 1.99
C MET A 469 23.94 -38.23 3.19
N VAL A 470 23.79 -38.78 4.40
CA VAL A 470 24.64 -38.40 5.54
C VAL A 470 25.82 -39.37 5.61
N PRO A 471 27.08 -38.90 5.74
CA PRO A 471 28.19 -39.69 6.27
C PRO A 471 28.24 -39.48 7.79
N GLU A 472 27.91 -40.52 8.57
CA GLU A 472 27.90 -40.50 10.03
C GLU A 472 29.22 -41.09 10.62
N PRO A 473 29.41 -41.27 11.94
CA PRO A 473 30.37 -40.47 12.71
C PRO A 473 31.55 -41.29 13.24
N ASP A 474 32.43 -40.67 14.05
CA ASP A 474 33.40 -41.41 14.84
C ASP A 474 33.48 -40.92 16.32
N TRP A 475 32.91 -41.77 17.18
CA TRP A 475 33.05 -41.99 18.65
C TRP A 475 33.48 -40.88 19.66
N MET A 476 32.65 -40.73 20.71
CA MET A 476 32.97 -40.85 22.16
C MET A 476 34.13 -40.02 22.79
N SER A 477 34.04 -39.49 24.02
CA SER A 477 33.15 -39.75 25.17
C SER A 477 33.37 -38.72 26.30
N GLY A 478 32.58 -38.80 27.37
CA GLY A 478 32.85 -38.16 28.66
C GLY A 478 32.04 -36.89 28.88
N GLY A 479 31.38 -36.80 30.03
CA GLY A 479 30.58 -35.62 30.39
C GLY A 479 31.00 -35.05 31.74
N PHE A 480 30.54 -33.83 32.03
CA PHE A 480 30.32 -33.35 33.38
C PHE A 480 29.12 -32.40 33.40
N VAL A 481 28.43 -32.34 34.55
CA VAL A 481 27.23 -31.51 34.72
C VAL A 481 27.62 -30.13 35.23
N GLN A 482 27.26 -29.09 34.47
CA GLN A 482 26.94 -27.76 35.01
C GLN A 482 25.78 -27.15 34.20
N PRO A 483 24.76 -26.56 34.86
CA PRO A 483 23.84 -25.65 34.18
C PRO A 483 24.52 -24.30 33.90
N PRO A 484 24.18 -23.60 32.81
CA PRO A 484 24.64 -22.23 32.59
C PRO A 484 24.09 -21.27 33.65
N THR A 485 24.84 -20.19 33.90
CA THR A 485 24.71 -19.34 35.09
C THR A 485 23.53 -18.37 35.03
N ASP A 486 23.13 -17.88 36.21
CA ASP A 486 22.17 -16.81 36.43
C ASP A 486 22.50 -15.55 35.59
N LEU A 487 21.47 -14.97 34.95
CA LEU A 487 21.57 -13.77 34.10
C LEU A 487 22.00 -12.52 34.85
N THR A 488 21.91 -12.50 36.18
CA THR A 488 22.36 -11.37 37.03
C THR A 488 23.88 -11.26 37.15
N ALA A 489 24.65 -12.27 36.73
CA ALA A 489 26.11 -12.34 36.92
C ALA A 489 26.94 -11.49 35.93
N TRP A 490 26.32 -10.74 35.01
CA TRP A 490 27.02 -9.97 33.96
C TRP A 490 27.28 -8.49 34.29
N LEU A 491 26.94 -8.04 35.50
CA LEU A 491 27.32 -6.72 36.01
C LEU A 491 28.60 -6.84 36.86
N GLN A 492 29.75 -6.49 36.26
CA GLN A 492 30.98 -6.17 36.97
C GLN A 492 31.47 -4.78 36.56
N ASP A 493 32.04 -4.06 37.51
CA ASP A 493 32.32 -2.63 37.38
C ASP A 493 33.41 -2.33 36.35
N THR A 494 33.25 -1.24 35.60
CA THR A 494 34.34 -0.56 34.89
C THR A 494 34.01 0.93 34.81
N ASP A 495 34.77 1.76 35.53
CA ASP A 495 34.56 3.20 35.60
C ASP A 495 34.72 3.88 34.23
N TRP A 496 33.72 4.68 33.83
CA TRP A 496 33.79 5.48 32.60
C TRP A 496 33.29 6.93 32.74
N PHE A 497 33.30 7.46 33.97
CA PHE A 497 33.16 8.91 34.18
C PHE A 497 34.49 9.62 33.89
N ASP A 498 34.60 10.26 32.72
CA ASP A 498 35.26 11.57 32.68
C ASP A 498 34.71 12.49 31.57
N ASN A 499 34.48 13.75 31.94
CA ASN A 499 34.23 14.92 31.08
C ASN A 499 33.26 14.81 29.88
N GLY A 500 31.95 14.98 30.14
CA GLY A 500 30.95 15.19 29.08
C GLY A 500 29.52 15.50 29.53
N ASP A 501 29.31 15.99 30.76
CA ASP A 501 27.97 16.10 31.37
C ASP A 501 27.07 17.13 30.69
N LEU A 502 25.91 16.66 30.22
CA LEU A 502 24.71 17.51 30.18
C LEU A 502 23.42 16.72 30.49
N PHE A 503 23.29 16.39 31.77
CA PHE A 503 22.09 15.88 32.45
C PHE A 503 21.87 14.37 32.43
N ALA A 504 22.73 13.68 33.16
CA ALA A 504 22.21 12.69 34.10
C ALA A 504 21.39 13.39 35.20
N ASN A 505 20.06 13.27 35.17
CA ASN A 505 19.17 13.59 36.30
C ASN A 505 17.73 13.08 36.09
N ASP A 506 17.56 11.79 35.80
CA ASP A 506 16.24 11.11 35.85
C ASP A 506 16.38 9.57 36.00
N PHE A 507 17.41 9.09 36.72
CA PHE A 507 17.57 7.67 37.02
C PHE A 507 17.99 7.40 38.47
N HIS A 508 17.06 7.66 39.40
CA HIS A 508 16.96 6.88 40.61
C HIS A 508 15.48 6.60 40.92
N PRO A 509 15.04 5.33 41.02
CA PRO A 509 13.62 5.01 41.09
C PRO A 509 13.03 5.34 42.46
N THR A 510 12.11 6.29 42.51
CA THR A 510 11.25 6.52 43.69
C THR A 510 9.97 5.71 43.51
N ILE A 511 10.05 4.41 43.81
CA ILE A 511 8.97 3.44 43.59
C ILE A 511 7.65 3.89 44.23
N ASP A 512 7.73 4.62 45.36
CA ASP A 512 6.58 5.13 46.11
C ASP A 512 5.75 6.19 45.36
N GLN A 513 6.35 7.02 44.48
CA GLN A 513 5.60 8.07 43.78
C GLN A 513 4.68 7.54 42.68
N THR A 514 4.93 6.32 42.18
CA THR A 514 4.03 5.58 41.28
C THR A 514 2.72 5.15 41.94
N PHE A 515 2.59 5.28 43.27
CA PHE A 515 1.43 4.85 44.05
C PHE A 515 0.65 5.98 44.75
N GLU A 516 1.14 7.22 44.77
CA GLU A 516 0.48 8.35 45.48
C GLU A 516 0.00 9.52 44.60
N THR A 517 0.05 9.41 43.26
CA THR A 517 -0.53 10.42 42.34
C THR A 517 -1.89 10.04 41.76
N SER A 518 -2.80 9.61 42.64
CA SER A 518 -4.23 9.69 42.36
C SER A 518 -4.65 11.16 42.21
N TYR A 519 -4.83 11.64 40.98
CA TYR A 519 -5.45 12.94 40.75
C TYR A 519 -6.92 12.90 41.16
N ASP A 520 -7.22 13.54 42.29
CA ASP A 520 -8.58 13.64 42.82
C ASP A 520 -9.43 14.57 41.93
N LEU A 521 -10.41 13.98 41.22
CA LEU A 521 -11.30 14.69 40.30
C LEU A 521 -12.40 15.51 41.01
N THR A 522 -12.40 15.60 42.34
CA THR A 522 -13.51 16.20 43.12
C THR A 522 -13.36 17.69 43.47
N ALA A 523 -12.45 18.44 42.82
CA ALA A 523 -12.17 19.84 43.17
C ALA A 523 -11.98 20.83 41.99
N ILE A 524 -12.88 20.82 40.99
CA ILE A 524 -13.19 22.03 40.21
C ILE A 524 -14.64 22.41 40.51
N GLU A 525 -14.83 23.28 41.51
CA GLU A 525 -16.15 23.84 41.82
C GLU A 525 -16.69 24.67 40.65
N THR A 526 -18.01 24.63 40.49
CA THR A 526 -18.73 25.36 39.44
C THR A 526 -18.48 26.87 39.54
N HIS A 527 -17.73 27.42 38.59
CA HIS A 527 -17.83 28.83 38.24
C HIS A 527 -18.75 28.99 37.02
N ASP A 528 -19.84 29.73 37.22
CA ASP A 528 -20.96 29.96 36.32
C ASP A 528 -20.53 30.67 35.02
N VAL A 529 -19.94 29.91 34.08
CA VAL A 529 -19.71 30.36 32.70
C VAL A 529 -21.05 30.36 31.97
N ARG A 530 -21.82 31.42 32.25
CA ARG A 530 -23.03 31.77 31.50
C ARG A 530 -22.74 31.77 30.02
N ALA A 531 -23.73 31.33 29.24
CA ALA A 531 -23.65 31.19 27.79
C ALA A 531 -22.95 32.38 27.11
N ILE A 532 -21.72 32.13 26.64
CA ILE A 532 -21.09 32.94 25.60
C ILE A 532 -21.68 32.43 24.29
N GLU A 533 -22.37 33.30 23.56
CA GLU A 533 -22.99 32.97 22.27
C GLU A 533 -21.93 32.46 21.27
N PRO A 534 -22.24 31.46 20.42
CA PRO A 534 -21.30 30.91 19.44
C PRO A 534 -21.03 31.90 18.29
N ALA A 535 -20.20 32.91 18.55
CA ALA A 535 -19.96 34.03 17.66
C ALA A 535 -18.84 33.76 16.64
N ARG A 536 -19.22 33.18 15.49
CA ARG A 536 -18.52 33.30 14.18
C ARG A 536 -17.15 32.63 13.96
N THR A 537 -16.60 31.89 14.93
CA THR A 537 -15.25 31.27 14.76
C THR A 537 -15.24 30.01 13.89
N GLY A 538 -16.23 29.12 14.03
CA GLY A 538 -16.23 27.81 13.35
C GLY A 538 -16.18 27.88 11.81
N GLU A 539 -16.86 28.86 11.21
CA GLU A 539 -16.82 29.08 9.75
C GLU A 539 -15.41 29.48 9.23
N GLN A 540 -14.55 30.04 10.09
CA GLN A 540 -13.22 30.50 9.69
C GLN A 540 -12.18 29.37 9.71
N GLU A 541 -12.17 28.54 10.76
CA GLU A 541 -11.20 27.43 10.88
C GLU A 541 -11.42 26.37 9.77
N GLY A 542 -12.67 26.13 9.36
CA GLY A 542 -13.01 25.29 8.21
C GLY A 542 -12.54 25.87 6.87
N GLU A 543 -12.89 27.13 6.56
CA GLU A 543 -12.46 27.80 5.32
C GLU A 543 -10.93 27.91 5.20
N GLU A 544 -10.17 27.98 6.31
CA GLU A 544 -8.71 27.86 6.28
C GLU A 544 -8.21 26.45 5.98
N ALA A 545 -8.78 25.41 6.62
CA ALA A 545 -8.44 24.02 6.35
C ALA A 545 -8.77 23.63 4.89
N ARG A 546 -9.88 24.13 4.37
CA ARG A 546 -10.30 24.03 2.96
C ARG A 546 -9.29 24.66 2.01
N ARG A 547 -8.78 25.86 2.32
CA ARG A 547 -7.73 26.53 1.53
C ARG A 547 -6.41 25.76 1.56
N ARG A 548 -6.02 25.21 2.72
CA ARG A 548 -4.86 24.30 2.82
C ARG A 548 -5.02 23.09 1.90
N HIS A 549 -6.19 22.43 1.90
CA HIS A 549 -6.47 21.31 1.00
C HIS A 549 -6.38 21.71 -0.49
N VAL A 550 -6.96 22.84 -0.90
CA VAL A 550 -6.88 23.32 -2.30
C VAL A 550 -5.44 23.64 -2.74
N ALA A 551 -4.60 24.16 -1.85
CA ALA A 551 -3.17 24.28 -2.12
C ALA A 551 -2.50 22.90 -2.25
N PHE A 552 -2.78 21.98 -1.33
CA PHE A 552 -2.20 20.63 -1.31
C PHE A 552 -2.58 19.77 -2.52
N GLN A 553 -3.74 19.99 -3.17
CA GLN A 553 -4.09 19.35 -4.45
C GLN A 553 -3.07 19.66 -5.58
N ARG A 554 -2.40 20.82 -5.51
CA ARG A 554 -1.35 21.21 -6.48
C ARG A 554 0.00 20.52 -6.20
N SER A 555 0.18 19.96 -5.01
CA SER A 555 1.41 19.30 -4.57
C SER A 555 1.79 18.09 -5.44
N PRO A 556 3.09 17.74 -5.58
CA PRO A 556 3.54 16.59 -6.38
C PRO A 556 3.11 15.21 -5.85
N TRP A 557 2.62 15.09 -4.60
CA TRP A 557 2.16 13.81 -4.02
C TRP A 557 0.73 13.46 -4.44
N LEU A 558 -0.19 14.43 -4.55
CA LEU A 558 -1.56 14.15 -4.97
C LEU A 558 -1.67 14.14 -6.50
N TRP A 559 -1.49 12.96 -7.10
CA TRP A 559 -1.87 12.73 -8.50
C TRP A 559 -3.33 12.30 -8.59
N ASN A 560 -4.14 13.12 -9.26
CA ASN A 560 -5.44 12.70 -9.77
C ASN A 560 -5.29 12.35 -11.25
N PRO A 561 -5.53 11.09 -11.68
CA PRO A 561 -5.75 10.69 -13.06
C PRO A 561 -6.42 11.74 -13.94
N GLU A 562 -5.76 12.18 -15.01
CA GLU A 562 -6.31 13.14 -15.97
C GLU A 562 -6.85 12.49 -17.24
N ARG A 563 -7.86 13.13 -17.84
CA ARG A 563 -8.79 12.49 -18.78
C ARG A 563 -8.32 12.39 -20.26
N ASN A 564 -7.07 11.94 -20.46
CA ASN A 564 -6.43 11.19 -21.59
C ASN A 564 -4.87 11.11 -21.43
N GLN A 565 -4.37 11.08 -20.20
CA GLN A 565 -2.93 11.21 -19.91
C GLN A 565 -2.17 9.90 -20.14
N HIS A 566 -1.21 9.87 -21.07
CA HIS A 566 -0.41 8.70 -21.43
C HIS A 566 1.10 8.90 -21.13
N ALA A 567 1.94 7.97 -21.61
CA ALA A 567 3.38 7.96 -21.34
C ALA A 567 4.10 9.26 -21.75
N PHE A 568 3.61 9.94 -22.79
CA PHE A 568 4.29 11.06 -23.44
C PHE A 568 3.44 12.34 -23.55
N SER A 569 2.27 12.44 -22.88
CA SER A 569 1.41 13.64 -22.94
C SER A 569 2.12 14.93 -22.48
N GLU A 570 3.12 14.80 -21.62
CA GLU A 570 3.97 15.91 -21.15
C GLU A 570 4.93 16.46 -22.24
N TYR A 571 5.04 15.78 -23.40
CA TYR A 571 5.98 16.05 -24.49
C TYR A 571 5.30 16.14 -25.87
N GLU A 572 3.96 16.25 -25.93
CA GLU A 572 3.24 16.32 -27.21
C GLU A 572 3.64 17.56 -28.02
N ASN A 573 4.07 17.33 -29.26
CA ASN A 573 4.65 18.34 -30.17
C ASN A 573 6.03 18.88 -29.77
N GLU A 574 6.72 18.31 -28.77
CA GLU A 574 8.15 18.57 -28.58
C GLU A 574 8.99 17.86 -29.67
N ALA A 575 10.06 18.53 -30.10
CA ALA A 575 11.01 18.00 -31.07
C ALA A 575 12.31 17.58 -30.37
N LEU A 576 12.77 16.37 -30.66
CA LEU A 576 14.12 15.92 -30.30
C LEU A 576 15.11 16.47 -31.34
N ASP A 577 15.75 17.59 -31.00
CA ASP A 577 16.81 18.24 -31.79
C ASP A 577 18.16 18.17 -31.06
N GLY A 578 19.05 17.30 -31.55
CA GLY A 578 20.35 16.98 -30.94
C GLY A 578 21.58 17.55 -31.65
N GLN A 579 21.47 18.14 -32.84
CA GLN A 579 22.62 18.62 -33.63
C GLN A 579 23.21 19.94 -33.13
N HIS A 580 22.43 20.77 -32.43
CA HIS A 580 22.86 22.12 -32.01
C HIS A 580 23.04 22.29 -30.49
N VAL A 581 22.92 21.21 -29.70
CA VAL A 581 23.08 21.25 -28.24
C VAL A 581 24.56 21.35 -27.85
N ASN A 582 24.99 22.56 -27.45
CA ASN A 582 26.29 22.79 -26.84
C ASN A 582 26.24 22.45 -25.33
N LEU A 583 26.57 21.21 -24.97
CA LEU A 583 26.70 20.80 -23.55
C LEU A 583 27.75 21.65 -22.78
N GLY A 584 28.72 22.23 -23.49
CA GLY A 584 29.74 23.11 -22.91
C GLY A 584 29.22 24.48 -22.44
N SER A 585 28.06 24.94 -22.92
CA SER A 585 27.42 26.18 -22.43
C SER A 585 26.46 25.96 -21.26
N SER A 586 26.49 24.79 -20.62
CA SER A 586 25.75 24.53 -19.38
C SER A 586 26.29 25.38 -18.23
N PRO A 587 25.43 26.03 -17.41
CA PRO A 587 25.88 26.78 -16.22
C PRO A 587 26.47 25.87 -15.12
N HIS A 588 26.23 24.56 -15.23
CA HIS A 588 26.86 23.52 -14.42
C HIS A 588 27.33 22.38 -15.33
N GLN A 589 28.63 22.10 -15.36
CA GLN A 589 29.16 20.89 -15.99
C GLN A 589 29.44 19.85 -14.88
N PRO A 590 28.78 18.67 -14.90
CA PRO A 590 29.14 17.58 -14.00
C PRO A 590 30.58 17.13 -14.26
N HIS A 591 31.24 16.53 -13.26
CA HIS A 591 32.66 16.13 -13.33
C HIS A 591 32.86 14.85 -14.16
N ALA A 592 32.43 14.90 -15.43
CA ALA A 592 32.46 13.80 -16.38
C ALA A 592 33.81 13.63 -17.09
N SER A 593 34.74 14.57 -16.88
CA SER A 593 36.12 14.55 -17.42
C SER A 593 36.96 13.39 -16.87
N ASP A 594 36.68 12.99 -15.63
CA ASP A 594 37.58 12.15 -14.84
C ASP A 594 37.23 10.65 -14.98
N VAL A 595 36.09 10.34 -15.59
CA VAL A 595 35.64 8.97 -15.86
C VAL A 595 36.14 8.50 -17.23
N VAL A 596 37.18 7.68 -17.22
CA VAL A 596 37.69 6.99 -18.41
C VAL A 596 36.83 5.76 -18.70
N VAL A 597 36.27 5.72 -19.91
CA VAL A 597 35.56 4.55 -20.47
C VAL A 597 36.49 3.90 -21.51
N PRO A 598 36.65 2.54 -21.51
CA PRO A 598 37.55 1.82 -22.41
C PRO A 598 37.35 2.03 -23.92
N ASP A 599 36.13 2.30 -24.40
CA ASP A 599 35.81 2.45 -25.82
C ASP A 599 35.13 3.79 -26.15
N GLN A 600 35.25 4.21 -27.41
CA GLN A 600 34.54 5.37 -27.96
C GLN A 600 33.21 4.95 -28.57
N LEU A 601 32.18 5.79 -28.43
CA LEU A 601 30.84 5.44 -28.90
C LEU A 601 30.78 5.47 -30.44
N SER A 602 30.80 4.29 -31.06
CA SER A 602 30.80 4.15 -32.52
C SER A 602 29.46 4.59 -33.15
N LEU A 603 29.48 4.93 -34.45
CA LEU A 603 28.27 5.24 -35.21
C LEU A 603 27.26 4.07 -35.19
N GLY A 604 27.73 2.81 -35.24
CA GLY A 604 26.87 1.65 -35.12
C GLY A 604 26.14 1.58 -33.76
N VAL A 605 26.84 1.90 -32.66
CA VAL A 605 26.24 1.96 -31.32
C VAL A 605 25.23 3.11 -31.23
N ARG A 606 25.57 4.30 -31.73
CA ARG A 606 24.65 5.44 -31.86
C ARG A 606 23.38 5.06 -32.61
N ASP A 607 23.50 4.32 -33.70
CA ASP A 607 22.37 3.98 -34.55
C ASP A 607 21.52 2.83 -33.94
N ARG A 608 22.09 1.94 -33.10
CA ARG A 608 21.29 1.06 -32.20
C ARG A 608 20.43 1.86 -31.22
N ILE A 609 21.03 2.87 -30.57
CA ILE A 609 20.34 3.75 -29.62
C ILE A 609 19.22 4.51 -30.33
N PHE A 610 19.51 5.11 -31.50
CA PHE A 610 18.52 5.80 -32.33
C PHE A 610 17.38 4.89 -32.79
N HIS A 611 17.69 3.65 -33.20
CA HIS A 611 16.68 2.67 -33.60
C HIS A 611 15.72 2.36 -32.43
N LEU A 612 16.25 2.14 -31.23
CA LEU A 612 15.41 1.85 -30.06
C LEU A 612 14.57 3.07 -29.63
N VAL A 613 15.16 4.27 -29.63
CA VAL A 613 14.42 5.52 -29.38
C VAL A 613 13.28 5.70 -30.39
N SER A 614 13.55 5.49 -31.68
CA SER A 614 12.56 5.63 -32.76
C SER A 614 11.50 4.54 -32.79
N LYS A 615 11.79 3.37 -32.21
CA LYS A 615 10.86 2.23 -32.09
C LYS A 615 9.89 2.40 -30.91
N THR A 616 10.34 3.04 -29.83
CA THR A 616 9.60 3.15 -28.57
C THR A 616 8.90 4.50 -28.39
N ALA A 617 9.37 5.56 -29.06
CA ALA A 617 8.68 6.84 -29.10
C ALA A 617 7.41 6.79 -29.98
N PRO A 618 6.26 7.36 -29.55
CA PRO A 618 5.09 7.50 -30.39
C PRO A 618 5.30 8.51 -31.52
N ALA A 619 4.52 8.39 -32.59
CA ALA A 619 4.58 9.27 -33.76
C ALA A 619 4.28 10.76 -33.50
N SER A 620 3.84 11.13 -32.28
CA SER A 620 3.67 12.52 -31.83
C SER A 620 4.98 13.19 -31.39
N ILE A 621 6.07 12.45 -31.21
CA ILE A 621 7.41 12.98 -30.90
C ILE A 621 8.22 13.08 -32.19
N SER A 622 8.51 14.30 -32.62
CA SER A 622 9.27 14.55 -33.86
C SER A 622 10.78 14.50 -33.59
N ILE A 623 11.44 13.42 -34.00
CA ILE A 623 12.91 13.35 -33.95
C ILE A 623 13.48 14.07 -35.19
N THR A 624 13.71 15.37 -35.08
CA THR A 624 14.24 16.20 -36.18
C THR A 624 15.74 15.99 -36.38
N SER A 625 16.50 15.82 -35.29
CA SER A 625 17.92 15.47 -35.38
C SER A 625 18.39 14.70 -34.15
N PHE A 626 19.15 13.62 -34.34
CA PHE A 626 19.63 12.79 -33.22
C PHE A 626 21.08 13.17 -32.83
N PRO A 627 21.43 13.28 -31.53
CA PRO A 627 22.74 13.78 -31.08
C PRO A 627 23.95 13.08 -31.71
N SER A 628 25.09 13.78 -31.76
CA SER A 628 26.37 13.17 -32.18
C SER A 628 26.82 12.09 -31.19
N SER A 629 27.64 11.14 -31.66
CA SER A 629 28.22 10.12 -30.79
C SER A 629 29.05 10.74 -29.66
N GLU A 630 29.79 11.82 -29.94
CA GLU A 630 30.54 12.61 -28.96
C GLU A 630 29.64 13.18 -27.84
N ASN A 631 28.46 13.70 -28.19
CA ASN A 631 27.52 14.21 -27.19
C ASN A 631 26.87 13.07 -26.39
N LEU A 632 26.54 11.93 -27.02
CA LEU A 632 26.04 10.75 -26.30
C LEU A 632 27.09 10.18 -25.34
N GLU A 633 28.36 10.14 -25.74
CA GLU A 633 29.47 9.67 -24.90
C GLU A 633 29.69 10.58 -23.69
N LYS A 634 29.62 11.91 -23.86
CA LYS A 634 29.65 12.89 -22.75
C LYS A 634 28.48 12.68 -21.78
N LEU A 635 27.28 12.40 -22.29
CA LEU A 635 26.10 12.12 -21.47
C LEU A 635 26.24 10.80 -20.69
N ILE A 636 26.76 9.73 -21.31
CA ILE A 636 27.06 8.47 -20.61
C ILE A 636 28.10 8.69 -19.51
N LYS A 637 29.20 9.39 -19.79
CA LYS A 637 30.24 9.71 -18.81
C LYS A 637 29.70 10.56 -17.64
N ALA A 638 28.82 11.51 -17.92
CA ALA A 638 28.12 12.28 -16.88
C ALA A 638 27.18 11.40 -16.03
N GLY A 639 26.43 10.49 -16.67
CA GLY A 639 25.54 9.55 -15.99
C GLY A 639 26.28 8.62 -15.03
N ILE A 640 27.40 8.02 -15.48
CA ILE A 640 28.28 7.19 -14.66
C ILE A 640 28.95 8.02 -13.55
N SER A 641 29.56 9.17 -13.89
CA SER A 641 30.28 10.00 -12.93
C SER A 641 29.38 10.45 -11.77
N LYS A 642 28.15 10.89 -12.06
CA LYS A 642 27.23 11.37 -11.02
C LYS A 642 26.86 10.29 -9.99
N ARG A 643 26.83 9.01 -10.37
CA ARG A 643 26.58 7.90 -9.42
C ARG A 643 27.88 7.51 -8.71
N ALA A 644 29.02 7.62 -9.38
CA ALA A 644 30.32 7.48 -8.73
C ALA A 644 30.56 8.53 -7.61
N GLU A 645 29.93 9.71 -7.63
CA GLU A 645 30.04 10.70 -6.55
C GLU A 645 29.58 10.16 -5.18
N ARG A 646 28.37 9.56 -5.09
CA ARG A 646 27.79 9.05 -3.83
C ARG A 646 28.14 7.57 -3.61
N ASP A 647 27.77 6.73 -4.57
CA ASP A 647 27.79 5.28 -4.45
C ASP A 647 27.98 4.63 -5.84
N ALA A 648 29.23 4.33 -6.18
CA ALA A 648 29.56 3.78 -7.48
C ALA A 648 29.07 2.32 -7.62
N TRP A 649 27.96 2.08 -8.34
CA TRP A 649 27.41 0.74 -8.64
C TRP A 649 27.38 0.35 -10.13
N VAL A 650 27.83 1.25 -11.02
CA VAL A 650 28.22 0.94 -12.40
C VAL A 650 29.73 1.08 -12.51
N HIS A 651 30.43 0.02 -12.95
CA HIS A 651 31.89 0.02 -13.01
C HIS A 651 32.43 0.68 -14.30
N PRO A 652 33.18 1.79 -14.22
CA PRO A 652 33.56 2.54 -15.42
C PRO A 652 34.59 1.82 -16.30
N TYR A 653 35.52 1.05 -15.73
CA TYR A 653 36.66 0.49 -16.48
C TYR A 653 36.41 -0.87 -17.13
N THR A 654 35.28 -1.54 -16.84
CA THR A 654 34.83 -2.73 -17.60
C THR A 654 33.62 -2.47 -18.49
N PHE A 655 32.89 -1.38 -18.26
CA PHE A 655 31.80 -0.93 -19.12
C PHE A 655 32.31 -0.68 -20.56
N ARG A 656 31.59 -1.19 -21.56
CA ARG A 656 31.90 -0.99 -22.98
C ARG A 656 30.65 -0.64 -23.75
N SER A 657 30.67 0.46 -24.50
CA SER A 657 29.54 0.95 -25.28
C SER A 657 29.15 -0.02 -26.41
N ALA A 658 30.13 -0.70 -27.00
CA ALA A 658 29.92 -1.74 -28.01
C ALA A 658 29.09 -2.91 -27.46
N ASP A 659 29.47 -3.43 -26.28
CA ASP A 659 28.95 -4.67 -25.70
C ASP A 659 27.70 -4.45 -24.82
N SER A 660 27.38 -3.19 -24.48
CA SER A 660 26.24 -2.85 -23.61
C SER A 660 24.88 -2.87 -24.30
N ARG A 661 23.84 -3.30 -23.55
CA ARG A 661 22.42 -3.25 -23.94
C ARG A 661 22.00 -1.79 -24.26
N PRO A 662 21.27 -1.53 -25.36
CA PRO A 662 20.78 -0.20 -25.69
C PRO A 662 19.93 0.44 -24.59
N GLU A 663 19.19 -0.34 -23.79
CA GLU A 663 18.42 0.12 -22.64
C GLU A 663 19.32 0.76 -21.57
N LEU A 664 20.44 0.10 -21.21
CA LEU A 664 21.41 0.64 -20.25
C LEU A 664 22.11 1.89 -20.80
N LEU A 665 22.41 1.91 -22.10
CA LEU A 665 22.98 3.08 -22.77
C LEU A 665 22.01 4.28 -22.71
N ILE A 666 20.74 4.10 -23.05
CA ILE A 666 19.73 5.17 -22.97
C ILE A 666 19.50 5.58 -21.50
N ALA A 667 19.51 4.64 -20.56
CA ALA A 667 19.37 4.93 -19.13
C ALA A 667 20.51 5.81 -18.62
N LEU A 668 21.76 5.52 -18.99
CA LEU A 668 22.93 6.34 -18.65
C LEU A 668 22.91 7.70 -19.37
N ILE A 669 22.45 7.77 -20.63
CA ILE A 669 22.26 9.04 -21.35
C ILE A 669 21.20 9.90 -20.64
N ALA A 670 20.06 9.34 -20.29
CA ALA A 670 18.99 10.04 -19.56
C ALA A 670 19.46 10.52 -18.17
N ALA A 671 20.15 9.63 -17.45
CA ALA A 671 20.74 9.89 -16.14
C ALA A 671 21.83 10.97 -16.17
N GLY A 672 22.55 11.09 -17.29
CA GLY A 672 23.52 12.15 -17.56
C GLY A 672 22.88 13.46 -18.05
N CYS A 673 21.82 13.40 -18.86
CA CYS A 673 21.05 14.56 -19.31
C CYS A 673 20.58 15.39 -18.11
N ILE A 674 19.97 14.75 -17.12
CA ILE A 674 19.42 15.36 -15.90
C ILE A 674 20.51 15.99 -14.99
N CYS A 675 21.81 15.74 -15.26
CA CYS A 675 22.90 16.42 -14.56
C CYS A 675 23.15 17.85 -15.07
N PHE A 676 22.85 18.18 -16.33
CA PHE A 676 23.17 19.48 -16.92
C PHE A 676 22.19 20.59 -16.47
N GLY A 677 22.66 21.84 -16.51
CA GLY A 677 21.84 23.02 -16.24
C GLY A 677 21.09 23.56 -17.46
N ILE A 678 20.81 22.70 -18.46
CA ILE A 678 20.19 23.10 -19.74
C ILE A 678 18.76 22.54 -19.82
N PRO A 679 17.70 23.36 -19.84
CA PRO A 679 16.32 22.89 -19.74
C PRO A 679 15.88 21.90 -20.83
N SER A 680 16.30 22.11 -22.08
CA SER A 680 16.00 21.19 -23.19
C SER A 680 16.69 19.83 -23.05
N VAL A 681 17.90 19.80 -22.49
CA VAL A 681 18.62 18.55 -22.16
C VAL A 681 17.92 17.83 -21.02
N ASN A 682 17.45 18.56 -20.00
CA ASN A 682 16.69 17.96 -18.88
C ASN A 682 15.35 17.36 -19.33
N ARG A 683 14.59 18.04 -20.22
CA ARG A 683 13.39 17.44 -20.86
C ARG A 683 13.75 16.21 -21.68
N THR A 684 14.79 16.28 -22.49
CA THR A 684 15.31 15.13 -23.26
C THR A 684 15.63 13.94 -22.35
N GLY A 685 16.25 14.18 -21.19
CA GLY A 685 16.52 13.14 -20.19
C GLY A 685 15.25 12.48 -19.65
N LEU A 686 14.23 13.26 -19.29
CA LEU A 686 12.95 12.77 -18.77
C LEU A 686 12.11 12.03 -19.84
N LEU A 687 12.26 12.40 -21.12
CA LEU A 687 11.69 11.70 -22.27
C LEU A 687 12.41 10.35 -22.51
N LEU A 688 13.74 10.34 -22.55
CA LEU A 688 14.55 9.12 -22.69
C LEU A 688 14.34 8.15 -21.50
N GLN A 689 14.12 8.66 -20.29
CA GLN A 689 13.75 7.88 -19.10
C GLN A 689 12.41 7.15 -19.27
N GLU A 690 11.44 7.72 -20.01
CA GLU A 690 10.20 7.02 -20.36
C GLU A 690 10.43 5.91 -21.39
N ILE A 691 11.30 6.16 -22.38
CA ILE A 691 11.69 5.18 -23.39
C ILE A 691 12.38 3.97 -22.75
N VAL A 692 13.27 4.18 -21.78
CA VAL A 692 13.89 3.11 -20.99
C VAL A 692 12.83 2.31 -20.23
N ARG A 693 11.93 2.98 -19.51
CA ARG A 693 10.85 2.34 -18.75
C ARG A 693 9.97 1.44 -19.61
N LEU A 694 9.60 1.90 -20.81
CA LEU A 694 8.82 1.12 -21.75
C LEU A 694 9.65 -0.02 -22.36
N SER A 695 10.87 0.25 -22.80
CA SER A 695 11.74 -0.75 -23.44
C SER A 695 12.11 -1.91 -22.52
N LEU A 696 12.34 -1.64 -21.23
CA LEU A 696 12.64 -2.70 -20.24
C LEU A 696 11.46 -3.63 -20.01
N ARG A 697 10.22 -3.09 -19.92
CA ARG A 697 9.01 -3.93 -19.90
C ARG A 697 8.92 -4.77 -21.18
N ASP A 698 9.11 -4.12 -22.33
CA ASP A 698 9.10 -4.79 -23.64
C ASP A 698 10.21 -5.84 -23.80
N LEU A 699 11.31 -5.72 -23.07
CA LEU A 699 12.44 -6.64 -23.11
C LEU A 699 12.19 -7.89 -22.24
N VAL A 700 11.71 -7.70 -21.00
CA VAL A 700 11.43 -8.84 -20.10
C VAL A 700 10.23 -9.66 -20.56
N GLU A 701 9.14 -9.04 -21.07
CA GLU A 701 7.99 -9.78 -21.61
C GLU A 701 8.29 -10.49 -22.97
N LYS A 702 9.54 -10.47 -23.43
CA LYS A 702 10.04 -11.27 -24.58
C LYS A 702 11.08 -12.33 -24.19
N ASP A 703 11.72 -12.18 -23.03
CA ASP A 703 12.75 -13.08 -22.51
C ASP A 703 12.85 -12.92 -20.98
N ASP A 704 12.14 -13.78 -20.24
CA ASP A 704 12.12 -13.77 -18.77
C ASP A 704 13.51 -13.92 -18.16
N SER A 705 14.48 -14.52 -18.86
CA SER A 705 15.85 -14.68 -18.33
C SER A 705 16.56 -13.35 -18.13
N VAL A 706 16.18 -12.33 -18.91
CA VAL A 706 16.71 -10.96 -18.79
C VAL A 706 16.31 -10.32 -17.46
N SER A 707 15.28 -10.83 -16.75
CA SER A 707 14.94 -10.33 -15.42
C SER A 707 16.05 -10.51 -14.39
N GLN A 708 17.07 -11.34 -14.66
CA GLN A 708 18.23 -11.58 -13.79
C GLN A 708 19.54 -11.01 -14.35
N ASP A 709 19.50 -10.34 -15.50
CA ASP A 709 20.67 -9.75 -16.17
C ASP A 709 21.12 -8.45 -15.48
N LEU A 710 22.43 -8.33 -15.20
CA LEU A 710 22.97 -7.17 -14.48
C LEU A 710 22.66 -5.84 -15.18
N GLN A 711 22.75 -5.78 -16.51
CA GLN A 711 22.53 -4.54 -17.26
C GLN A 711 21.03 -4.17 -17.30
N TYR A 712 20.13 -5.15 -17.37
CA TYR A 712 18.69 -4.96 -17.19
C TYR A 712 18.36 -4.42 -15.80
N LEU A 713 18.95 -5.01 -14.75
CA LEU A 713 18.73 -4.59 -13.36
C LEU A 713 19.30 -3.18 -13.10
N GLN A 714 20.49 -2.87 -13.63
CA GLN A 714 21.09 -1.54 -13.59
C GLN A 714 20.25 -0.49 -14.34
N ALA A 715 19.79 -0.80 -15.56
CA ALA A 715 18.92 0.10 -16.33
C ALA A 715 17.55 0.29 -15.66
N SER A 716 17.01 -0.75 -15.04
CA SER A 716 15.80 -0.70 -14.22
C SER A 716 15.97 0.27 -13.04
N MET A 717 17.07 0.17 -12.31
CA MET A 717 17.36 1.03 -11.18
C MET A 717 17.53 2.49 -11.59
N LEU A 718 18.25 2.78 -12.69
CA LEU A 718 18.44 4.15 -13.19
C LEU A 718 17.11 4.85 -13.50
N TRP A 719 16.15 4.18 -14.17
CA TRP A 719 14.87 4.84 -14.49
C TRP A 719 13.97 5.01 -13.26
N LEU A 720 14.04 4.09 -12.29
CA LEU A 720 13.34 4.17 -11.01
C LEU A 720 13.88 5.34 -10.17
N GLU A 721 15.20 5.44 -10.00
CA GLU A 721 15.89 6.56 -9.31
C GLU A 721 15.44 7.91 -9.90
N MET A 722 15.56 8.07 -11.22
CA MET A 722 15.14 9.29 -11.93
C MET A 722 13.63 9.56 -11.82
N GLY A 723 12.80 8.51 -11.80
CA GLY A 723 11.34 8.64 -11.83
C GLY A 723 10.72 8.98 -10.48
N ALA A 724 11.19 8.32 -9.41
CA ALA A 724 10.61 8.34 -8.07
C ALA A 724 10.41 9.75 -7.49
N PHE A 725 11.33 10.66 -7.81
CA PHE A 725 11.44 12.01 -7.22
C PHE A 725 11.53 13.14 -8.26
N CYS A 726 11.18 12.91 -9.53
CA CYS A 726 11.30 13.95 -10.58
C CYS A 726 10.36 15.16 -10.43
N GLY A 727 9.32 15.08 -9.58
CA GLY A 727 8.28 16.10 -9.43
C GLY A 727 7.13 16.00 -10.44
N LEU A 728 7.26 15.14 -11.46
CA LEU A 728 6.21 14.86 -12.43
C LEU A 728 5.31 13.74 -11.90
N LYS A 729 4.11 14.11 -11.43
CA LYS A 729 3.17 13.28 -10.67
C LYS A 729 3.02 11.85 -11.21
N ARG A 730 2.71 11.73 -12.51
CA ARG A 730 2.53 10.45 -13.24
C ARG A 730 3.80 9.58 -13.19
N LYS A 731 4.98 10.17 -13.39
CA LYS A 731 6.27 9.45 -13.38
C LYS A 731 6.68 9.01 -11.98
N MET A 732 6.40 9.81 -10.96
CA MET A 732 6.66 9.46 -9.55
C MET A 732 5.85 8.24 -9.11
N VAL A 733 4.57 8.16 -9.50
CA VAL A 733 3.70 7.00 -9.23
C VAL A 733 4.08 5.80 -10.11
N ALA A 734 4.43 6.00 -11.38
CA ALA A 734 4.87 4.91 -12.27
C ALA A 734 6.18 4.25 -11.79
N ALA A 735 7.11 5.02 -11.21
CA ALA A 735 8.32 4.47 -10.59
C ALA A 735 7.99 3.70 -9.30
N GLU A 736 7.18 4.29 -8.43
CA GLU A 736 6.74 3.68 -7.16
C GLU A 736 6.03 2.33 -7.35
N SER A 737 5.12 2.24 -8.32
CA SER A 737 4.39 1.01 -8.64
C SER A 737 5.26 -0.07 -9.30
N SER A 738 6.42 0.29 -9.84
CA SER A 738 7.31 -0.64 -10.56
C SER A 738 8.52 -1.12 -9.75
N LEU A 739 8.90 -0.39 -8.70
CA LEU A 739 9.97 -0.77 -7.78
C LEU A 739 9.84 -2.20 -7.20
N PRO A 740 8.63 -2.73 -6.85
CA PRO A 740 8.48 -4.11 -6.39
C PRO A 740 8.95 -5.17 -7.38
N ALA A 741 8.96 -4.89 -8.70
CA ALA A 741 9.45 -5.84 -9.70
C ALA A 741 10.97 -6.02 -9.62
N LEU A 742 11.72 -4.92 -9.49
CA LEU A 742 13.18 -4.95 -9.33
C LEU A 742 13.59 -5.62 -8.00
N VAL A 743 12.90 -5.27 -6.91
CA VAL A 743 13.09 -5.93 -5.60
C VAL A 743 12.80 -7.43 -5.69
N THR A 744 11.72 -7.82 -6.37
CA THR A 744 11.37 -9.24 -6.56
C THR A 744 12.40 -9.99 -7.39
N ALA A 745 12.95 -9.40 -8.44
CA ALA A 745 13.98 -10.02 -9.28
C ALA A 745 15.28 -10.32 -8.49
N LEU A 746 15.77 -9.36 -7.71
CA LEU A 746 16.97 -9.54 -6.87
C LEU A 746 16.72 -10.50 -5.69
N ARG A 747 15.54 -10.44 -5.06
CA ARG A 747 15.10 -11.38 -4.03
C ARG A 747 15.01 -12.82 -4.58
N ARG A 748 14.35 -13.03 -5.72
CA ARG A 748 14.14 -14.37 -6.31
C ARG A 748 15.39 -14.98 -6.94
N SER A 749 16.37 -14.16 -7.32
CA SER A 749 17.71 -14.64 -7.70
C SER A 749 18.65 -14.86 -6.50
N GLY A 750 18.19 -14.65 -5.26
CA GLY A 750 19.01 -14.83 -4.05
C GLY A 750 20.18 -13.85 -3.95
N ARG A 751 20.04 -12.65 -4.53
CA ARG A 751 21.08 -11.60 -4.52
C ARG A 751 21.06 -10.76 -3.23
N LEU A 752 20.09 -10.96 -2.34
CA LEU A 752 20.06 -10.35 -0.99
C LEU A 752 20.85 -11.16 0.05
N ASP A 753 21.32 -12.37 -0.31
CA ASP A 753 21.88 -13.36 0.62
C ASP A 753 23.40 -13.58 0.47
N ASN A 754 24.05 -13.96 1.57
CA ASN A 754 25.47 -14.36 1.62
C ASN A 754 25.76 -15.74 0.96
N THR A 755 24.91 -16.21 0.04
CA THR A 755 25.06 -17.50 -0.65
C THR A 755 26.01 -17.44 -1.84
N ARG A 756 26.21 -16.25 -2.42
CA ARG A 756 27.08 -16.01 -3.57
C ARG A 756 28.35 -15.30 -3.13
N ARG A 757 29.48 -16.01 -3.09
CA ARG A 757 30.80 -15.47 -2.74
C ARG A 757 31.78 -15.62 -3.90
N PHE A 758 32.56 -14.58 -4.16
CA PHE A 758 33.68 -14.63 -5.08
C PHE A 758 34.85 -15.40 -4.44
N THR A 759 35.30 -16.48 -5.09
CA THR A 759 36.36 -17.37 -4.61
C THR A 759 37.71 -17.16 -5.28
N ASP A 760 37.74 -16.51 -6.45
CA ASP A 760 38.81 -16.70 -7.43
C ASP A 760 39.89 -15.61 -7.32
N ALA A 761 40.46 -15.48 -6.12
CA ALA A 761 41.43 -14.44 -5.78
C ALA A 761 42.60 -14.36 -6.79
N PRO A 762 43.09 -13.15 -7.12
CA PRO A 762 44.17 -12.98 -8.07
C PRO A 762 45.52 -13.39 -7.48
N THR A 763 46.43 -13.89 -8.32
CA THR A 763 47.78 -14.32 -7.92
C THR A 763 48.85 -13.71 -8.82
N GLU A 764 50.11 -13.70 -8.35
CA GLU A 764 51.26 -13.30 -9.16
C GLU A 764 51.58 -14.27 -10.32
N LEU A 765 50.95 -15.45 -10.33
CA LEU A 765 51.13 -16.50 -11.34
C LEU A 765 50.00 -16.52 -12.39
N ASP A 766 48.96 -15.70 -12.24
CA ASP A 766 47.87 -15.60 -13.19
C ASP A 766 48.37 -15.02 -14.52
N ASP A 767 48.07 -15.68 -15.65
CA ASP A 767 48.33 -15.09 -16.97
C ASP A 767 47.34 -13.93 -17.26
N PRO A 768 47.63 -13.05 -18.25
CA PRO A 768 46.81 -11.87 -18.50
C PRO A 768 45.35 -12.17 -18.88
N GLU A 769 45.07 -13.32 -19.51
CA GLU A 769 43.70 -13.70 -19.89
C GLU A 769 42.93 -14.25 -18.68
N GLN A 770 43.57 -15.13 -17.89
CA GLN A 770 43.02 -15.59 -16.61
C GLN A 770 42.75 -14.42 -15.65
N LEU A 771 43.64 -13.42 -15.62
CA LEU A 771 43.52 -12.28 -14.73
C LEU A 771 42.38 -11.33 -15.14
N ASP A 772 42.21 -11.04 -16.43
CA ASP A 772 41.06 -10.26 -16.93
C ASP A 772 39.74 -11.01 -16.70
N GLN A 773 39.70 -12.33 -16.87
CA GLN A 773 38.52 -13.15 -16.55
C GLN A 773 38.16 -13.11 -15.05
N LYS A 774 39.15 -13.29 -14.15
CA LYS A 774 38.97 -13.16 -12.69
C LYS A 774 38.47 -11.76 -12.31
N TRP A 775 39.08 -10.72 -12.85
CA TRP A 775 38.72 -9.32 -12.58
C TRP A 775 37.30 -9.02 -13.04
N ARG A 776 36.90 -9.44 -14.26
CA ARG A 776 35.53 -9.27 -14.76
C ARG A 776 34.49 -9.95 -13.87
N LYS A 777 34.75 -11.20 -13.46
CA LYS A 777 33.86 -11.94 -12.55
C LYS A 777 33.74 -11.26 -11.18
N TRP A 778 34.85 -10.78 -10.62
CA TRP A 778 34.85 -10.01 -9.38
C TRP A 778 34.04 -8.72 -9.51
N VAL A 779 34.27 -7.95 -10.58
CA VAL A 779 33.52 -6.72 -10.87
C VAL A 779 32.04 -7.01 -11.05
N GLU A 780 31.65 -8.12 -11.68
CA GLU A 780 30.24 -8.49 -11.84
C GLU A 780 29.57 -8.74 -10.48
N ASP A 781 30.13 -9.61 -9.63
CA ASP A 781 29.56 -9.88 -8.30
C ASP A 781 29.58 -8.64 -7.39
N GLU A 782 30.64 -7.83 -7.44
CA GLU A 782 30.73 -6.55 -6.73
C GLU A 782 29.72 -5.52 -7.25
N SER A 783 29.38 -5.54 -8.56
CA SER A 783 28.30 -4.74 -9.15
C SER A 783 26.93 -5.14 -8.60
N TYR A 784 26.63 -6.45 -8.50
CA TYR A 784 25.37 -6.89 -7.88
C TYR A 784 25.29 -6.47 -6.42
N LYS A 785 26.37 -6.58 -5.65
CA LYS A 785 26.39 -6.11 -4.25
C LYS A 785 26.08 -4.62 -4.15
N ARG A 786 26.81 -3.79 -4.91
CA ARG A 786 26.64 -2.34 -4.90
C ARG A 786 25.25 -1.90 -5.38
N LEU A 787 24.69 -2.59 -6.37
CA LEU A 787 23.31 -2.38 -6.85
C LEU A 787 22.25 -2.74 -5.78
N VAL A 788 22.44 -3.83 -5.03
CA VAL A 788 21.54 -4.21 -3.93
C VAL A 788 21.58 -3.18 -2.80
N TYR A 789 22.75 -2.67 -2.45
CA TYR A 789 22.88 -1.62 -1.44
C TYR A 789 22.25 -0.27 -1.90
N HIS A 790 22.42 0.13 -3.17
CA HIS A 790 21.72 1.31 -3.72
C HIS A 790 20.20 1.14 -3.75
N LEU A 791 19.70 -0.05 -4.14
CA LEU A 791 18.27 -0.35 -4.12
C LEU A 791 17.70 -0.33 -2.70
N TRP A 792 18.46 -0.80 -1.71
CA TRP A 792 18.12 -0.70 -0.29
C TRP A 792 17.98 0.75 0.15
N GLU A 793 18.98 1.61 -0.12
CA GLU A 793 18.89 3.05 0.20
C GLU A 793 17.66 3.69 -0.46
N HIS A 794 17.42 3.42 -1.75
CA HIS A 794 16.29 3.96 -2.50
C HIS A 794 14.92 3.51 -1.98
N ASP A 795 14.77 2.24 -1.57
CA ASP A 795 13.52 1.73 -0.99
C ASP A 795 13.21 2.40 0.36
N ILE A 796 14.24 2.68 1.16
CA ILE A 796 14.10 3.36 2.45
C ILE A 796 13.87 4.87 2.29
N ASP A 797 14.59 5.56 1.39
CA ASP A 797 14.30 6.95 0.99
C ASP A 797 12.80 7.09 0.65
N MET A 798 12.30 6.19 -0.21
CA MET A 798 10.89 6.13 -0.58
C MET A 798 9.94 5.81 0.59
N ALA A 799 10.29 4.87 1.47
CA ALA A 799 9.46 4.48 2.61
C ALA A 799 9.30 5.62 3.64
N VAL A 800 10.40 6.28 4.00
CA VAL A 800 10.38 7.37 5.00
C VAL A 800 9.75 8.64 4.41
N ILE A 801 10.10 9.04 3.18
CA ILE A 801 9.62 10.29 2.57
C ILE A 801 8.16 10.19 2.09
N LYS A 802 7.70 9.04 1.56
CA LYS A 802 6.31 8.87 1.11
C LYS A 802 5.39 8.25 2.17
N HIS A 803 5.94 7.84 3.30
CA HIS A 803 5.24 7.16 4.41
C HIS A 803 4.59 5.83 4.00
N ARG A 804 5.21 5.09 3.07
CA ARG A 804 4.83 3.72 2.70
C ARG A 804 5.66 2.68 3.45
N GLN A 805 5.22 1.43 3.45
CA GLN A 805 6.03 0.32 3.96
C GLN A 805 7.28 0.07 3.08
N PRO A 806 8.47 -0.20 3.67
CA PRO A 806 9.61 -0.77 2.95
C PRO A 806 9.27 -2.06 2.21
N LEU A 807 9.82 -2.25 1.02
CA LEU A 807 9.70 -3.47 0.22
C LEU A 807 10.77 -4.51 0.56
N ILE A 808 11.89 -4.06 1.15
CA ILE A 808 13.00 -4.88 1.68
C ILE A 808 13.03 -4.70 3.20
N SER A 809 13.35 -5.77 3.94
CA SER A 809 13.63 -5.65 5.39
C SER A 809 15.14 -5.52 5.62
N TYR A 810 15.56 -4.67 6.57
CA TYR A 810 16.96 -4.64 7.02
C TYR A 810 17.41 -5.99 7.59
N ALA A 811 16.47 -6.81 8.09
CA ALA A 811 16.72 -8.16 8.53
C ALA A 811 16.83 -9.18 7.38
N GLU A 812 16.47 -8.84 6.15
CA GLU A 812 16.61 -9.71 4.97
C GLU A 812 18.01 -9.60 4.35
N VAL A 813 18.62 -8.42 4.35
CA VAL A 813 19.92 -8.16 3.71
C VAL A 813 21.07 -8.81 4.49
N THR A 814 21.44 -10.04 4.10
CA THR A 814 22.64 -10.75 4.60
C THR A 814 23.83 -10.68 3.65
N LEU A 815 23.66 -10.08 2.48
CA LEU A 815 24.73 -9.87 1.50
C LEU A 815 25.92 -9.10 2.11
N PRO A 816 27.18 -9.58 1.93
CA PRO A 816 28.36 -8.88 2.45
C PRO A 816 28.49 -7.45 1.93
N LEU A 817 29.09 -6.59 2.74
CA LEU A 817 29.30 -5.18 2.39
C LEU A 817 30.23 -5.00 1.16
N PRO A 818 30.15 -3.86 0.46
CA PRO A 818 31.00 -3.57 -0.69
C PRO A 818 32.50 -3.49 -0.35
N ALA A 819 33.33 -3.96 -1.28
CA ALA A 819 34.79 -3.87 -1.20
C ALA A 819 35.29 -2.42 -1.35
N PRO A 820 36.50 -2.08 -0.87
CA PRO A 820 37.01 -0.71 -0.87
C PRO A 820 36.96 -0.03 -2.23
N ARG A 821 36.63 1.26 -2.19
CA ARG A 821 36.50 2.13 -3.37
C ARG A 821 37.73 2.14 -4.29
N PHE A 822 38.94 1.87 -3.76
CA PHE A 822 40.15 1.77 -4.59
C PHE A 822 40.16 0.50 -5.46
N LEU A 823 39.87 -0.69 -4.88
CA LEU A 823 39.74 -1.94 -5.65
C LEU A 823 38.60 -1.85 -6.67
N TRP A 824 37.48 -1.25 -6.27
CA TRP A 824 36.34 -1.04 -7.17
C TRP A 824 36.61 -0.03 -8.29
N LEU A 825 37.58 0.89 -8.14
CA LEU A 825 37.96 1.85 -9.18
C LEU A 825 39.36 1.54 -9.75
N ALA A 826 39.76 0.27 -9.74
CA ALA A 826 40.97 -0.18 -10.40
C ALA A 826 40.83 -0.06 -11.94
N PRO A 827 41.77 0.59 -12.65
CA PRO A 827 41.63 0.87 -14.08
C PRO A 827 41.90 -0.33 -15.00
N SER A 828 42.52 -1.40 -14.49
CA SER A 828 42.83 -2.63 -15.24
C SER A 828 42.91 -3.84 -14.31
N ALA A 829 42.95 -5.05 -14.89
CA ALA A 829 43.06 -6.30 -14.14
C ALA A 829 44.39 -6.43 -13.37
N GLU A 830 45.49 -5.90 -13.93
CA GLU A 830 46.79 -5.83 -13.27
C GLU A 830 46.76 -4.83 -12.11
N ALA A 831 46.20 -3.64 -12.31
CA ALA A 831 46.05 -2.65 -11.24
C ALA A 831 45.15 -3.17 -10.11
N TRP A 832 44.12 -3.94 -10.44
CA TRP A 832 43.26 -4.62 -9.46
C TRP A 832 44.04 -5.67 -8.66
N ARG A 833 44.78 -6.59 -9.32
CA ARG A 833 45.67 -7.56 -8.64
C ARG A 833 46.66 -6.87 -7.72
N ASP A 834 47.37 -5.88 -8.23
CA ASP A 834 48.48 -5.24 -7.51
C ASP A 834 47.97 -4.52 -6.27
N GLN A 835 46.78 -3.89 -6.33
CA GLN A 835 46.09 -3.33 -5.18
C GLN A 835 45.53 -4.40 -4.23
N TYR A 836 44.95 -5.49 -4.74
CA TYR A 836 44.40 -6.60 -3.95
C TYR A 836 45.50 -7.25 -3.09
N ILE A 837 46.65 -7.55 -3.71
CA ILE A 837 47.81 -8.17 -3.05
C ILE A 837 48.50 -7.18 -2.11
N SER A 838 48.79 -5.94 -2.53
CA SER A 838 49.51 -4.96 -1.69
C SER A 838 48.71 -4.50 -0.46
N SER A 839 47.38 -4.36 -0.58
CA SER A 839 46.50 -4.09 0.56
C SER A 839 46.22 -5.32 1.43
N LYS A 840 46.64 -6.52 0.99
CA LYS A 840 46.32 -7.83 1.60
C LYS A 840 44.81 -8.01 1.81
N TYR A 841 44.03 -7.67 0.78
CA TYR A 841 42.58 -7.60 0.89
C TYR A 841 41.95 -8.94 1.27
N THR A 842 41.26 -8.95 2.41
CA THR A 842 40.36 -10.02 2.83
C THR A 842 38.91 -9.59 2.56
N PRO A 843 38.12 -10.36 1.80
CA PRO A 843 36.68 -10.16 1.73
C PRO A 843 36.07 -10.18 3.13
N THR A 844 35.10 -9.29 3.37
CA THR A 844 34.30 -9.34 4.60
C THR A 844 33.19 -10.37 4.47
N ASP A 845 32.81 -10.97 5.60
CA ASP A 845 31.54 -11.68 5.73
C ASP A 845 30.44 -10.76 6.29
N LYS A 846 30.79 -9.62 6.93
CA LYS A 846 29.84 -8.72 7.58
C LYS A 846 28.82 -8.15 6.61
N SER A 847 27.56 -8.22 7.02
CA SER A 847 26.37 -7.71 6.33
C SER A 847 25.73 -6.51 7.03
N LEU A 848 24.75 -5.84 6.38
CA LEU A 848 23.94 -4.79 7.02
C LEU A 848 23.28 -5.27 8.32
N ARG A 849 22.75 -6.51 8.33
CA ARG A 849 22.14 -7.12 9.52
C ARG A 849 23.11 -7.16 10.70
N GLU A 850 24.41 -7.41 10.46
CA GLU A 850 25.42 -7.44 11.51
C GLU A 850 25.86 -6.04 11.96
N LEU A 851 25.95 -5.05 11.06
CA LEU A 851 26.22 -3.67 11.45
C LEU A 851 25.14 -3.11 12.38
N LEU A 852 23.88 -3.46 12.14
CA LEU A 852 22.73 -3.05 12.97
C LEU A 852 22.64 -3.81 14.31
N LEU A 853 23.50 -4.80 14.54
CA LEU A 853 23.69 -5.48 15.83
C LEU A 853 24.95 -5.00 16.58
N ASP A 854 25.93 -4.45 15.87
CA ASP A 854 27.24 -4.03 16.38
C ASP A 854 27.59 -2.61 15.91
N GLU A 855 27.10 -1.60 16.64
CA GLU A 855 27.35 -0.18 16.34
C GLU A 855 28.84 0.19 16.40
N SER A 856 29.65 -0.57 17.17
CA SER A 856 31.09 -0.30 17.31
C SER A 856 31.84 -0.46 15.98
N ALA A 857 31.32 -1.30 15.08
CA ALA A 857 31.84 -1.49 13.73
C ALA A 857 31.75 -0.24 12.84
N ILE A 858 30.88 0.73 13.16
CA ILE A 858 30.76 2.00 12.41
C ILE A 858 31.71 3.06 12.95
N VAL A 859 31.99 3.06 14.27
CA VAL A 859 32.99 3.96 14.88
C VAL A 859 34.40 3.57 14.42
N CYS A 860 34.67 2.27 14.30
CA CYS A 860 35.96 1.72 13.88
C CYS A 860 35.83 0.90 12.58
N MET A 861 35.35 1.52 11.51
CA MET A 861 35.15 0.85 10.21
C MET A 861 36.42 0.15 9.69
N PRO A 862 36.39 -1.17 9.41
CA PRO A 862 37.51 -1.89 8.83
C PRO A 862 37.98 -1.33 7.47
N PRO A 863 39.30 -1.28 7.20
CA PRO A 863 39.85 -0.70 5.95
C PRO A 863 39.60 -1.56 4.70
N ASN A 864 39.04 -2.76 4.85
CA ASN A 864 38.62 -3.66 3.79
C ASN A 864 37.14 -3.46 3.38
N LEU A 865 36.55 -2.29 3.64
CA LEU A 865 35.18 -1.92 3.23
C LEU A 865 35.16 -0.61 2.42
N ASP A 866 34.11 -0.39 1.63
CA ASP A 866 33.76 0.97 1.16
C ASP A 866 33.07 1.75 2.30
N ALA A 867 33.82 2.58 3.00
CA ALA A 867 33.32 3.34 4.15
C ALA A 867 32.14 4.27 3.80
N SER A 868 32.06 4.78 2.56
CA SER A 868 30.96 5.66 2.13
C SER A 868 29.66 4.89 2.03
N VAL A 869 29.66 3.76 1.31
CA VAL A 869 28.47 2.91 1.14
C VAL A 869 28.12 2.19 2.45
N THR A 870 29.11 1.81 3.27
CA THR A 870 28.90 1.19 4.59
C THR A 870 28.15 2.15 5.54
N LEU A 871 28.59 3.40 5.63
CA LEU A 871 27.95 4.42 6.48
C LEU A 871 26.56 4.80 5.97
N CYS A 872 26.37 4.94 4.65
CA CYS A 872 25.06 5.22 4.07
C CYS A 872 24.09 4.05 4.28
N ALA A 873 24.50 2.80 4.04
CA ALA A 873 23.69 1.62 4.27
C ALA A 873 23.24 1.50 5.74
N TYR A 874 24.15 1.75 6.70
CA TYR A 874 23.82 1.76 8.13
C TYR A 874 22.84 2.90 8.49
N LEU A 875 23.02 4.10 7.94
CA LEU A 875 22.12 5.24 8.18
C LEU A 875 20.69 4.95 7.67
N HIS A 876 20.54 4.31 6.51
CA HIS A 876 19.23 3.83 6.02
C HIS A 876 18.74 2.61 6.84
N GLY A 877 19.63 1.81 7.40
CA GLY A 877 19.33 0.79 8.40
C GLY A 877 18.65 1.35 9.65
N LEU A 878 19.19 2.44 10.21
CA LEU A 878 18.54 3.19 11.29
C LEU A 878 17.22 3.80 10.81
N ALA A 879 17.18 4.43 9.63
CA ALA A 879 15.95 5.00 9.08
C ALA A 879 14.80 3.98 8.96
N ALA A 880 15.09 2.72 8.60
CA ALA A 880 14.12 1.64 8.57
C ALA A 880 13.60 1.27 9.98
N GLN A 881 14.47 1.28 11.01
CA GLN A 881 14.07 1.07 12.40
C GLN A 881 13.27 2.24 12.98
N LEU A 882 13.59 3.48 12.60
CA LEU A 882 12.79 4.67 12.91
C LEU A 882 11.41 4.59 12.24
N TRP A 883 11.35 4.14 10.98
CA TRP A 883 10.09 3.93 10.27
C TRP A 883 9.21 2.91 10.99
N GLU A 884 9.76 1.76 11.38
CA GLU A 884 9.04 0.73 12.14
C GLU A 884 8.54 1.27 13.49
N HIS A 885 9.42 1.94 14.24
CA HIS A 885 9.07 2.60 15.50
C HIS A 885 7.94 3.62 15.33
N SER A 886 7.93 4.40 14.24
CA SER A 886 6.84 5.35 13.95
C SER A 886 5.50 4.68 13.58
N GLN A 887 5.49 3.39 13.21
CA GLN A 887 4.23 2.64 13.10
C GLN A 887 3.74 2.20 14.49
N GLN A 888 4.67 1.69 15.31
CA GLN A 888 4.38 1.19 16.66
C GLN A 888 3.95 2.31 17.61
N ALA A 889 4.64 3.45 17.60
CA ALA A 889 4.28 4.62 18.38
C ALA A 889 2.87 5.13 18.02
N ARG A 890 2.47 5.06 16.74
CA ARG A 890 1.10 5.40 16.32
C ARG A 890 0.07 4.37 16.80
N LEU A 891 0.38 3.07 16.74
CA LEU A 891 -0.47 2.01 17.33
C LEU A 891 -0.64 2.15 18.85
N PHE A 892 0.42 2.55 19.57
CA PHE A 892 0.41 2.67 21.03
C PHE A 892 -0.03 4.06 21.53
N SER A 893 -0.21 5.04 20.64
CA SER A 893 -0.51 6.44 21.00
C SER A 893 -1.81 6.66 21.79
N SER A 894 -2.75 5.71 21.72
CA SER A 894 -3.99 5.69 22.52
C SER A 894 -4.03 4.61 23.60
N SER A 895 -2.90 3.96 23.90
CA SER A 895 -2.81 2.90 24.90
C SER A 895 -2.52 3.48 26.28
N THR A 896 -3.28 3.04 27.29
CA THR A 896 -3.02 3.30 28.72
C THR A 896 -2.07 2.29 29.35
N ASP A 897 -1.54 1.33 28.58
CA ASP A 897 -0.57 0.34 29.06
C ASP A 897 0.82 0.98 29.22
N ALA A 898 1.22 1.21 30.47
CA ALA A 898 2.51 1.78 30.83
C ALA A 898 3.70 0.93 30.33
N SER A 899 3.55 -0.38 30.11
CA SER A 899 4.62 -1.22 29.58
C SER A 899 4.88 -0.95 28.09
N LEU A 900 3.82 -0.71 27.30
CA LEU A 900 3.94 -0.32 25.89
C LEU A 900 4.48 1.11 25.74
N GLN A 901 4.07 2.03 26.63
CA GLN A 901 4.61 3.38 26.67
C GLN A 901 6.12 3.40 27.01
N LEU A 902 6.52 2.70 28.09
CA LEU A 902 7.93 2.57 28.49
C LEU A 902 8.77 1.90 27.41
N TRP A 903 8.26 0.85 26.76
CA TRP A 903 8.95 0.20 25.63
C TRP A 903 9.15 1.15 24.45
N SER A 904 8.11 1.92 24.10
CA SER A 904 8.18 2.91 23.02
C SER A 904 9.22 4.00 23.32
N GLN A 905 9.21 4.56 24.53
CA GLN A 905 10.19 5.55 24.99
C GLN A 905 11.62 4.99 24.99
N THR A 906 11.81 3.77 25.50
CA THR A 906 13.11 3.08 25.50
C THR A 906 13.64 2.88 24.09
N ARG A 907 12.77 2.47 23.14
CA ARG A 907 13.14 2.32 21.72
C ARG A 907 13.49 3.67 21.08
N GLN A 908 12.72 4.73 21.37
CA GLN A 908 12.98 6.08 20.88
C GLN A 908 14.35 6.59 21.37
N GLN A 909 14.63 6.49 22.67
CA GLN A 909 15.90 6.89 23.28
C GLN A 909 17.09 6.11 22.68
N LYS A 910 16.95 4.79 22.48
CA LYS A 910 18.01 4.00 21.86
C LYS A 910 18.31 4.46 20.44
N LEU A 911 17.29 4.72 19.62
CA LEU A 911 17.46 5.21 18.25
C LEU A 911 18.10 6.62 18.21
N TYR A 912 17.74 7.51 19.14
CA TYR A 912 18.39 8.81 19.30
C TYR A 912 19.90 8.66 19.58
N GLN A 913 20.27 7.77 20.51
CA GLN A 913 21.68 7.49 20.82
C GLN A 913 22.43 6.89 19.62
N SER A 914 21.81 5.97 18.88
CA SER A 914 22.40 5.37 17.68
C SER A 914 22.65 6.41 16.57
N LEU A 915 21.77 7.41 16.42
CA LEU A 915 22.01 8.57 15.56
C LEU A 915 23.13 9.48 16.10
N GLN A 916 23.19 9.70 17.41
CA GLN A 916 24.21 10.54 18.05
C GLN A 916 25.62 9.97 17.87
N ASN A 917 25.76 8.65 17.95
CA ASN A 917 27.00 7.91 17.75
C ASN A 917 27.61 8.11 16.33
N LEU A 918 26.82 8.53 15.34
CA LEU A 918 27.30 8.80 13.96
C LEU A 918 27.84 10.22 13.73
N THR A 919 27.54 11.17 14.62
CA THR A 919 27.75 12.61 14.38
C THR A 919 29.22 12.95 14.09
N SER A 920 30.16 12.25 14.74
CA SER A 920 31.61 12.37 14.51
C SER A 920 32.03 11.84 13.13
N SER A 921 31.58 10.62 12.77
CA SER A 921 31.88 9.96 11.49
C SER A 921 31.31 10.70 10.28
N LEU A 922 30.22 11.46 10.45
CA LEU A 922 29.56 12.23 9.41
C LEU A 922 30.31 13.53 9.02
N SER A 923 31.29 13.97 9.81
CA SER A 923 32.03 15.23 9.59
C SER A 923 32.77 15.32 8.25
N SER A 924 33.16 14.18 7.66
CA SER A 924 33.85 14.08 6.37
C SER A 924 32.93 13.77 5.18
N THR A 925 31.62 13.63 5.41
CA THR A 925 30.63 13.18 4.40
C THR A 925 30.02 14.33 3.60
N PRO A 926 29.47 14.06 2.39
CA PRO A 926 28.72 15.06 1.62
C PRO A 926 27.60 15.69 2.44
N ALA A 927 27.30 16.97 2.17
CA ALA A 927 26.25 17.70 2.88
C ALA A 927 24.87 17.02 2.84
N VAL A 928 24.57 16.28 1.75
CA VAL A 928 23.33 15.49 1.59
C VAL A 928 23.23 14.35 2.62
N THR A 929 24.35 13.73 3.02
CA THR A 929 24.36 12.66 4.03
C THR A 929 24.06 13.24 5.42
N ARG A 930 24.62 14.40 5.76
CA ARG A 930 24.30 15.14 6.99
C ARG A 930 22.85 15.64 7.01
N LEU A 931 22.36 16.13 5.88
CA LEU A 931 20.96 16.55 5.68
C LEU A 931 19.99 15.39 5.98
N PHE A 932 20.27 14.18 5.50
CA PHE A 932 19.44 13.01 5.81
C PHE A 932 19.53 12.59 7.29
N HIS A 933 20.72 12.62 7.89
CA HIS A 933 20.91 12.32 9.32
C HIS A 933 20.13 13.27 10.25
N GLU A 934 20.19 14.58 10.01
CA GLU A 934 19.38 15.57 10.74
C GLU A 934 17.87 15.37 10.50
N PHE A 935 17.47 14.93 9.30
CA PHE A 935 16.08 14.58 9.03
C PHE A 935 15.60 13.34 9.78
N LEU A 936 16.46 12.33 10.00
CA LEU A 936 16.10 11.17 10.83
C LEU A 936 15.90 11.57 12.29
N TYR A 937 16.74 12.46 12.84
CA TYR A 937 16.47 13.05 14.14
C TYR A 937 15.12 13.75 14.19
N MET A 938 14.83 14.64 13.23
CA MET A 938 13.52 15.30 13.16
C MET A 938 12.37 14.27 13.09
N TYR A 939 12.48 13.25 12.24
CA TYR A 939 11.49 12.18 12.05
C TYR A 939 11.19 11.40 13.35
N LEU A 940 12.20 11.24 14.23
CA LEU A 940 12.04 10.58 15.53
C LEU A 940 11.12 11.34 16.51
N HIS A 941 10.87 12.62 16.26
CA HIS A 941 10.12 13.52 17.16
C HIS A 941 8.88 14.16 16.51
N VAL A 942 8.46 13.74 15.30
CA VAL A 942 7.22 14.23 14.66
C VAL A 942 6.61 13.23 13.67
N ASP A 943 5.28 13.02 13.77
CA ASP A 943 4.54 12.26 12.74
C ASP A 943 4.31 13.13 11.49
N LEU A 944 5.16 12.94 10.49
CA LEU A 944 5.08 13.65 9.21
C LEU A 944 3.78 13.41 8.44
N ASP A 945 3.08 12.28 8.66
CA ASP A 945 1.76 12.07 8.03
C ASP A 945 0.70 12.97 8.67
N THR A 946 0.74 13.16 9.99
CA THR A 946 -0.10 14.16 10.68
C THR A 946 0.23 15.58 10.24
N VAL A 947 1.51 15.94 10.05
CA VAL A 947 1.90 17.25 9.48
C VAL A 947 1.36 17.42 8.05
N ALA A 948 1.43 16.40 7.21
CA ALA A 948 0.87 16.43 5.86
C ALA A 948 -0.67 16.52 5.86
N ARG A 949 -1.35 15.83 6.78
CA ARG A 949 -2.81 15.95 7.00
C ARG A 949 -3.19 17.37 7.39
N PHE A 950 -2.50 17.98 8.34
CA PHE A 950 -2.71 19.39 8.73
C PHE A 950 -2.52 20.36 7.56
N ALA A 951 -1.53 20.09 6.69
CA ALA A 951 -1.30 20.82 5.45
C ALA A 951 -2.36 20.58 4.36
N GLY A 952 -3.32 19.68 4.59
CA GLY A 952 -4.47 19.43 3.70
C GLY A 952 -4.41 18.14 2.87
N LYS A 953 -3.49 17.20 3.15
CA LYS A 953 -3.33 15.94 2.37
C LYS A 953 -4.64 15.15 2.20
N CYS A 954 -5.46 15.07 3.24
CA CYS A 954 -6.63 14.18 3.33
C CYS A 954 -7.98 14.92 3.44
N GLY A 955 -8.04 16.19 3.02
CA GLY A 955 -9.26 17.01 3.14
C GLY A 955 -9.36 17.80 4.44
N GLU A 956 -10.52 18.39 4.67
CA GLU A 956 -10.77 19.41 5.71
C GLU A 956 -10.87 18.81 7.12
N GLU A 957 -11.71 17.80 7.31
CA GLU A 957 -11.91 17.11 8.60
C GLU A 957 -10.60 16.54 9.16
N GLU A 958 -9.81 15.88 8.31
CA GLU A 958 -8.57 15.24 8.72
C GLU A 958 -7.46 16.28 9.00
N ALA A 959 -7.52 17.46 8.36
CA ALA A 959 -6.67 18.59 8.72
C ALA A 959 -7.04 19.19 10.08
N HIS A 960 -8.32 19.16 10.46
CA HIS A 960 -8.77 19.55 11.81
C HIS A 960 -8.35 18.52 12.88
N ARG A 961 -8.53 17.21 12.63
CA ARG A 961 -8.02 16.15 13.52
C ARG A 961 -6.49 16.24 13.72
N ALA A 962 -5.75 16.57 12.67
CA ALA A 962 -4.32 16.79 12.73
C ALA A 962 -3.92 18.06 13.52
N TYR A 963 -4.68 19.15 13.39
CA TYR A 963 -4.48 20.38 14.18
C TYR A 963 -4.58 20.09 15.69
N VAL A 964 -5.61 19.35 16.13
CA VAL A 964 -5.78 18.98 17.55
C VAL A 964 -4.58 18.16 18.07
N LYS A 965 -4.07 17.20 17.29
CA LYS A 965 -2.88 16.42 17.66
C LYS A 965 -1.58 17.24 17.72
N LEU A 966 -1.43 18.23 16.84
CA LEU A 966 -0.21 19.03 16.79
C LEU A 966 -0.19 20.17 17.83
N GLN A 967 -1.35 20.59 18.36
CA GLN A 967 -1.43 21.63 19.40
C GLN A 967 -0.61 21.31 20.65
N SER A 968 -0.68 20.07 21.17
CA SER A 968 0.15 19.64 22.31
C SER A 968 1.61 19.53 21.91
N TRP A 969 1.89 18.78 20.83
CA TRP A 969 3.24 18.54 20.31
C TRP A 969 4.06 19.83 20.13
N ALA A 970 3.46 20.91 19.62
CA ALA A 970 4.13 22.21 19.45
C ALA A 970 4.52 22.90 20.78
N LEU A 971 3.96 22.46 21.91
CA LEU A 971 4.26 22.93 23.27
C LEU A 971 5.12 21.95 24.07
N ASP A 972 5.30 20.73 23.57
CA ASP A 972 6.09 19.68 24.22
C ASP A 972 7.59 19.78 23.90
N LYS A 973 8.41 19.05 24.67
CA LYS A 973 9.86 18.93 24.44
C LYS A 973 10.17 18.39 23.04
N GLU A 974 9.40 17.38 22.62
CA GLU A 974 9.56 16.68 21.34
C GLU A 974 9.41 17.61 20.15
N GLY A 975 8.37 18.47 20.13
CA GLY A 975 8.20 19.44 19.05
C GLY A 975 9.33 20.49 18.98
N ARG A 976 9.93 20.84 20.13
CA ARG A 976 11.10 21.73 20.17
C ARG A 976 12.38 21.07 19.67
N ILE A 977 12.57 19.78 19.92
CA ILE A 977 13.66 18.98 19.33
C ILE A 977 13.44 18.84 17.81
N ALA A 978 12.23 18.49 17.39
CA ALA A 978 11.88 18.36 15.97
C ALA A 978 12.19 19.63 15.16
N ILE A 979 11.83 20.83 15.66
CA ILE A 979 12.17 22.08 14.95
C ILE A 979 13.66 22.44 14.99
N LEU A 980 14.43 22.03 16.01
CA LEU A 980 15.88 22.20 15.99
C LEU A 980 16.47 21.40 14.82
N HIS A 981 16.17 20.12 14.73
CA HIS A 981 16.71 19.28 13.65
C HIS A 981 16.16 19.67 12.27
N ALA A 982 14.90 20.09 12.16
CA ALA A 982 14.38 20.70 10.93
C ALA A 982 15.17 21.95 10.50
N SER A 983 15.68 22.72 11.46
CA SER A 983 16.54 23.89 11.20
C SER A 983 17.95 23.49 10.75
N GLN A 984 18.51 22.42 11.32
CA GLN A 984 19.80 21.85 10.88
C GLN A 984 19.68 21.17 9.50
N VAL A 985 18.53 20.58 9.13
CA VAL A 985 18.24 20.13 7.75
C VAL A 985 18.31 21.31 6.76
N ILE A 986 17.76 22.48 7.12
CA ILE A 986 17.86 23.70 6.32
C ILE A 986 19.32 24.20 6.21
N GLN A 987 20.09 24.17 7.30
CA GLN A 987 21.52 24.50 7.29
C GLN A 987 22.32 23.54 6.37
N ALA A 988 22.13 22.23 6.53
CA ALA A 988 22.78 21.22 5.70
C ALA A 988 22.38 21.35 4.22
N GLY A 989 21.11 21.64 3.93
CA GLY A 989 20.60 21.95 2.59
C GLY A 989 21.27 23.15 1.92
N ARG A 990 21.64 24.19 2.68
CA ARG A 990 22.42 25.35 2.17
C ARG A 990 23.89 25.01 1.92
N ALA A 991 24.42 23.96 2.54
CA ALA A 991 25.76 23.45 2.32
C ALA A 991 25.85 22.44 1.15
N VAL A 992 24.73 22.07 0.53
CA VAL A 992 24.72 21.25 -0.70
C VAL A 992 25.19 22.11 -1.88
N PRO A 993 26.16 21.65 -2.70
CA PRO A 993 26.65 22.42 -3.83
C PRO A 993 25.54 22.78 -4.84
N PRO A 994 25.63 23.94 -5.52
CA PRO A 994 24.67 24.34 -6.54
C PRO A 994 24.43 23.27 -7.60
N PHE A 995 23.19 23.22 -8.09
CA PHE A 995 22.68 22.27 -9.08
C PHE A 995 22.59 20.80 -8.63
N GLN A 996 22.91 20.46 -7.38
CA GLN A 996 22.81 19.07 -6.90
C GLN A 996 21.45 18.67 -6.31
N LEU A 997 20.74 19.58 -5.61
CA LEU A 997 19.40 19.31 -5.03
C LEU A 997 18.37 18.98 -6.12
N ARG A 998 18.01 17.70 -6.28
CA ARG A 998 17.18 17.22 -7.41
C ARG A 998 16.25 16.02 -7.13
N GLY A 999 16.27 15.41 -5.94
CA GLY A 999 15.54 14.17 -5.66
C GLY A 999 15.02 14.05 -4.23
N ALA A 1000 15.33 12.92 -3.57
CA ALA A 1000 14.96 12.66 -2.17
C ALA A 1000 15.35 13.82 -1.25
N ASP A 1001 16.59 14.29 -1.35
CA ASP A 1001 17.16 15.45 -0.66
C ASP A 1001 16.24 16.70 -0.62
N SER A 1002 15.54 16.95 -1.71
CA SER A 1002 14.69 18.12 -1.91
C SER A 1002 13.33 17.94 -1.26
N LEU A 1003 12.81 16.71 -1.23
CA LEU A 1003 11.63 16.36 -0.43
C LEU A 1003 11.97 16.39 1.06
N THR A 1004 13.13 15.89 1.46
CA THR A 1004 13.65 15.92 2.83
C THR A 1004 13.71 17.36 3.39
N ILE A 1005 14.25 18.30 2.61
CA ILE A 1005 14.21 19.74 2.95
C ILE A 1005 12.77 20.25 3.06
N TYR A 1006 11.88 19.91 2.12
CA TYR A 1006 10.47 20.30 2.18
C TYR A 1006 9.77 19.81 3.46
N HIS A 1007 9.96 18.55 3.87
CA HIS A 1007 9.35 18.01 5.08
C HIS A 1007 9.81 18.79 6.32
N ALA A 1008 11.09 19.18 6.40
CA ALA A 1008 11.59 20.05 7.47
C ALA A 1008 10.93 21.44 7.46
N ILE A 1009 10.79 22.07 6.30
CA ILE A 1009 10.09 23.36 6.16
C ILE A 1009 8.61 23.24 6.59
N MET A 1010 7.95 22.12 6.27
CA MET A 1010 6.56 21.85 6.67
C MET A 1010 6.39 21.65 8.18
N VAL A 1011 7.34 20.98 8.85
CA VAL A 1011 7.38 20.84 10.32
C VAL A 1011 7.54 22.21 10.99
N LEU A 1012 8.47 23.03 10.50
CA LEU A 1012 8.68 24.40 10.97
C LEU A 1012 7.46 25.29 10.74
N TRP A 1013 6.80 25.18 9.59
CA TRP A 1013 5.59 25.94 9.26
C TRP A 1013 4.38 25.51 10.09
N ALA A 1014 4.20 24.20 10.33
CA ALA A 1014 3.12 23.70 11.18
C ALA A 1014 3.28 24.20 12.62
N TYR A 1015 4.48 24.09 13.19
CA TYR A 1015 4.83 24.70 14.47
C TYR A 1015 4.53 26.20 14.49
N SER A 1016 4.94 26.93 13.44
CA SER A 1016 4.72 28.37 13.30
C SER A 1016 3.25 28.77 13.33
N MET A 1017 2.39 28.03 12.62
CA MET A 1017 0.94 28.24 12.61
C MET A 1017 0.35 28.08 14.02
N LEU A 1018 0.72 27.02 14.73
CA LEU A 1018 0.16 26.65 16.03
C LEU A 1018 0.57 27.63 17.15
N ILE A 1019 1.84 28.03 17.19
CA ILE A 1019 2.33 29.03 18.16
C ILE A 1019 1.68 30.40 17.89
N ARG A 1020 1.51 30.78 16.63
CA ARG A 1020 0.90 32.06 16.24
C ARG A 1020 -0.61 32.11 16.54
N ASP A 1021 -1.34 31.02 16.30
CA ASP A 1021 -2.75 30.89 16.69
C ASP A 1021 -2.92 30.98 18.22
N ARG A 1022 -2.10 30.25 18.99
CA ARG A 1022 -2.08 30.35 20.46
C ARG A 1022 -1.79 31.78 20.94
N ALA A 1023 -0.86 32.48 20.29
CA ALA A 1023 -0.56 33.87 20.62
C ALA A 1023 -1.77 34.79 20.36
N ASN A 1024 -2.45 34.64 19.21
CA ASN A 1024 -3.67 35.39 18.91
C ASN A 1024 -4.78 35.13 19.94
N LYS A 1025 -4.97 33.86 20.33
CA LYS A 1025 -6.00 33.42 21.29
C LYS A 1025 -5.70 33.81 22.75
N THR A 1026 -4.48 34.24 23.09
CA THR A 1026 -4.10 34.64 24.47
C THR A 1026 -3.95 36.15 24.72
N VAL A 1027 -4.05 37.02 23.69
CA VAL A 1027 -3.95 38.48 23.88
C VAL A 1027 -5.19 39.04 24.61
N PRO A 1028 -5.05 39.66 25.80
CA PRO A 1028 -6.18 40.31 26.46
C PRO A 1028 -6.62 41.57 25.70
N SER A 1029 -7.93 41.83 25.66
CA SER A 1029 -8.53 43.00 25.00
C SER A 1029 -8.31 44.34 25.74
N THR A 1030 -7.21 44.47 26.49
CA THR A 1030 -6.84 45.66 27.27
C THR A 1030 -5.35 45.98 27.06
N PRO A 1031 -4.98 47.21 26.62
CA PRO A 1031 -3.60 47.54 26.30
C PRO A 1031 -2.78 47.80 27.58
N THR A 1032 -2.20 46.73 28.15
CA THR A 1032 -1.19 46.83 29.22
C THR A 1032 0.12 47.41 28.68
N ARG A 1033 0.76 48.30 29.45
CA ARG A 1033 1.97 49.02 29.03
C ARG A 1033 3.21 48.12 29.07
N ASN A 1034 3.96 48.14 27.97
CA ASN A 1034 5.38 47.80 27.81
C ASN A 1034 6.14 47.31 29.07
N SER A 1035 6.32 45.99 29.20
CA SER A 1035 7.51 45.41 29.83
C SER A 1035 8.53 45.07 28.74
N SER A 1036 9.43 45.99 28.42
CA SER A 1036 10.38 45.85 27.30
C SER A 1036 11.60 44.98 27.63
N SER A 1037 11.37 43.76 28.14
CA SER A 1037 12.34 42.68 28.04
C SER A 1037 12.49 42.32 26.57
N LYS A 1038 13.68 42.53 25.99
CA LYS A 1038 13.99 41.97 24.67
C LYS A 1038 14.02 40.46 24.84
N GLU A 1039 13.09 39.75 24.21
CA GLU A 1039 13.19 38.30 24.07
C GLU A 1039 14.52 37.96 23.37
N GLN A 1040 15.26 37.02 23.94
CA GLN A 1040 16.50 36.55 23.33
C GLN A 1040 16.16 35.79 22.05
N LEU A 1041 16.67 36.28 20.92
CA LEU A 1041 16.63 35.52 19.66
C LEU A 1041 17.56 34.31 19.80
N ILE A 1042 17.10 33.14 19.37
CA ILE A 1042 17.86 31.90 19.38
C ILE A 1042 17.86 31.37 17.94
N PHE A 1043 19.02 31.27 17.32
CA PHE A 1043 19.13 30.81 15.93
C PHE A 1043 19.30 29.29 15.91
N LEU A 1044 18.29 28.59 15.42
CA LEU A 1044 18.26 27.12 15.39
C LEU A 1044 19.01 26.52 14.20
N ASP A 1045 19.42 27.35 13.23
CA ASP A 1045 20.25 26.96 12.07
C ASP A 1045 21.75 27.24 12.23
N ASP A 1046 22.17 27.86 13.35
CA ASP A 1046 23.59 28.03 13.70
C ASP A 1046 24.25 26.69 14.04
N THR A 1047 25.59 26.63 13.97
CA THR A 1047 26.34 25.46 14.44
C THR A 1047 26.20 25.30 15.96
N PRO A 1048 25.92 24.08 16.49
CA PRO A 1048 25.53 23.88 17.88
C PRO A 1048 26.42 24.56 18.93
N SER A 1049 27.74 24.58 18.69
CA SER A 1049 28.76 25.18 19.56
C SER A 1049 28.58 26.67 19.90
N GLU A 1050 27.88 27.45 19.07
CA GLU A 1050 27.80 28.91 19.26
C GLU A 1050 26.63 29.35 20.15
N GLN A 1051 25.53 28.57 20.19
CA GLN A 1051 24.32 28.91 20.97
C GLN A 1051 23.81 27.79 21.91
N GLN A 1052 24.55 26.68 22.07
CA GLN A 1052 24.11 25.45 22.76
C GLN A 1052 23.32 25.69 24.07
N SER A 1053 23.82 26.55 24.96
CA SER A 1053 23.15 26.83 26.24
C SER A 1053 21.76 27.46 26.08
N ALA A 1054 21.60 28.36 25.10
CA ALA A 1054 20.31 28.98 24.80
C ALA A 1054 19.37 28.01 24.08
N VAL A 1055 19.88 27.22 23.12
CA VAL A 1055 19.13 26.17 22.42
C VAL A 1055 18.61 25.12 23.40
N ASN A 1056 19.44 24.70 24.37
CA ASN A 1056 19.03 23.76 25.40
C ASN A 1056 17.99 24.37 26.35
N ALA A 1057 18.19 25.63 26.79
CA ALA A 1057 17.20 26.34 27.59
C ALA A 1057 15.84 26.42 26.87
N PHE A 1058 15.84 26.67 25.55
CA PHE A 1058 14.64 26.63 24.72
C PHE A 1058 14.01 25.23 24.69
N ILE A 1059 14.78 24.16 24.43
CA ILE A 1059 14.25 22.78 24.42
C ILE A 1059 13.61 22.41 25.76
N PHE A 1060 14.27 22.68 26.89
CA PHE A 1060 13.75 22.30 28.20
C PHE A 1060 12.60 23.20 28.70
N THR A 1061 12.66 24.51 28.49
CA THR A 1061 11.73 25.48 29.13
C THR A 1061 10.78 26.21 28.17
N GLY A 1062 11.02 26.14 26.86
CA GLY A 1062 10.31 26.95 25.87
C GLY A 1062 10.66 28.44 25.88
N HIS A 1063 11.62 28.88 26.69
CA HIS A 1063 12.03 30.29 26.75
C HIS A 1063 12.95 30.71 25.60
N GLY A 1064 12.81 31.97 25.18
CA GLY A 1064 13.51 32.55 24.04
C GLY A 1064 12.69 32.47 22.75
N LYS A 1065 13.11 33.23 21.74
CA LYS A 1065 12.39 33.38 20.48
C LYS A 1065 13.17 32.67 19.35
N PRO A 1066 12.70 31.49 18.90
CA PRO A 1066 13.42 30.71 17.91
C PRO A 1066 13.33 31.35 16.52
N CYS A 1067 14.47 31.42 15.84
CA CYS A 1067 14.66 32.07 14.55
C CYS A 1067 15.58 31.22 13.65
N LEU A 1068 15.60 31.55 12.35
CA LEU A 1068 16.62 31.10 11.40
C LEU A 1068 17.26 32.32 10.72
N HIS A 1069 18.44 32.15 10.14
CA HIS A 1069 18.94 33.06 9.11
C HIS A 1069 18.13 32.89 7.81
N MET A 1070 17.85 33.97 7.08
CA MET A 1070 17.17 33.87 5.78
C MET A 1070 18.12 33.55 4.63
N THR A 1071 19.40 33.94 4.77
CA THR A 1071 20.36 33.92 3.65
C THR A 1071 21.78 33.55 4.09
N SER A 1072 21.94 32.56 4.97
CA SER A 1072 23.27 32.01 5.31
C SER A 1072 23.83 31.19 4.15
N GLY A 1073 24.78 31.76 3.41
CA GLY A 1073 25.47 31.15 2.28
C GLY A 1073 26.78 31.88 1.96
N TYR A 1074 27.89 31.15 1.97
CA TYR A 1074 29.23 31.71 1.88
C TYR A 1074 29.49 32.36 0.50
N SER A 1075 29.67 33.69 0.46
CA SER A 1075 30.10 34.41 -0.76
C SER A 1075 31.40 35.18 -0.51
N PRO A 1076 32.54 34.70 -1.03
CA PRO A 1076 33.83 35.42 -0.92
C PRO A 1076 33.91 36.71 -1.75
N LEU A 1077 32.93 37.04 -2.59
CA LEU A 1077 33.08 37.99 -3.70
C LEU A 1077 31.81 38.82 -4.03
N SER A 1078 31.30 39.66 -3.12
CA SER A 1078 30.48 40.84 -3.53
C SER A 1078 30.15 41.87 -2.42
N GLY A 1079 30.86 43.00 -2.43
CA GLY A 1079 30.34 44.34 -2.09
C GLY A 1079 30.01 44.68 -0.62
N PRO A 1080 29.97 45.98 -0.26
CA PRO A 1080 29.51 46.43 1.05
C PRO A 1080 27.97 46.42 1.14
N ALA A 1081 27.43 45.75 2.15
CA ALA A 1081 25.99 45.65 2.39
C ALA A 1081 25.35 47.03 2.66
N THR A 1082 24.22 47.31 2.01
CA THR A 1082 23.39 48.49 2.26
C THR A 1082 21.92 48.11 2.43
N SER A 1083 21.29 48.67 3.49
CA SER A 1083 19.85 48.65 3.78
C SER A 1083 19.08 47.31 3.71
N SER A 1084 19.18 46.47 4.75
CA SER A 1084 18.07 46.25 5.72
C SER A 1084 18.28 44.99 6.62
N ALA A 1085 18.90 45.15 7.79
CA ALA A 1085 19.16 44.05 8.74
C ALA A 1085 17.90 43.49 9.48
N LYS A 1086 16.72 43.59 8.86
CA LYS A 1086 15.47 42.95 9.29
C LYS A 1086 14.93 41.94 8.27
N ASP A 1087 15.35 41.98 7.01
CA ASP A 1087 14.89 41.04 5.97
C ASP A 1087 15.74 39.75 5.90
N ASP A 1088 16.74 39.63 6.80
CA ASP A 1088 17.68 38.51 6.86
C ASP A 1088 17.42 37.54 8.03
N ILE A 1089 16.38 37.77 8.84
CA ILE A 1089 15.96 36.91 9.95
C ILE A 1089 14.60 36.28 9.63
N CYS A 1090 14.48 34.97 9.81
CA CYS A 1090 13.23 34.22 9.75
C CYS A 1090 12.73 34.00 11.17
N ASP A 1091 11.65 34.67 11.54
CA ASP A 1091 10.92 34.46 12.78
C ASP A 1091 10.09 33.17 12.69
N LEU A 1092 10.35 32.17 13.54
CA LEU A 1092 9.54 30.93 13.54
C LEU A 1092 8.13 31.14 14.10
N GLN A 1093 7.77 32.34 14.58
CA GLN A 1093 6.37 32.73 14.85
C GLN A 1093 5.67 33.32 13.60
N SER A 1094 6.34 33.36 12.44
CA SER A 1094 5.80 33.90 11.18
C SER A 1094 5.79 32.84 10.06
N PRO A 1095 4.64 32.16 9.82
CA PRO A 1095 4.55 31.06 8.84
C PRO A 1095 4.96 31.47 7.41
N SER A 1096 4.66 32.72 7.04
CA SER A 1096 5.03 33.32 5.75
C SER A 1096 6.54 33.57 5.58
N GLN A 1097 7.30 33.69 6.68
CA GLN A 1097 8.76 33.79 6.62
C GLN A 1097 9.40 32.41 6.53
N VAL A 1098 8.88 31.41 7.26
CA VAL A 1098 9.34 30.01 7.19
C VAL A 1098 9.25 29.48 5.75
N MET A 1099 8.08 29.64 5.12
CA MET A 1099 7.91 29.25 3.72
C MET A 1099 8.85 30.03 2.78
N ARG A 1100 9.06 31.34 3.02
CA ARG A 1100 9.99 32.16 2.23
C ARG A 1100 11.45 31.74 2.40
N ALA A 1101 11.87 31.29 3.57
CA ALA A 1101 13.21 30.75 3.81
C ALA A 1101 13.44 29.45 3.04
N GLY A 1102 12.42 28.58 2.99
CA GLY A 1102 12.42 27.36 2.18
C GLY A 1102 12.51 27.63 0.67
N VAL A 1103 11.67 28.55 0.17
CA VAL A 1103 11.71 29.01 -1.23
C VAL A 1103 13.07 29.62 -1.59
N LYS A 1104 13.62 30.51 -0.74
CA LYS A 1104 14.97 31.08 -0.90
C LYS A 1104 16.05 30.00 -1.03
N LEU A 1105 15.97 28.91 -0.25
CA LEU A 1105 16.95 27.82 -0.30
C LEU A 1105 16.93 27.15 -1.68
N PHE A 1106 15.75 26.76 -2.18
CA PHE A 1106 15.65 26.11 -3.49
C PHE A 1106 16.00 27.06 -4.65
N ASP A 1107 15.62 28.34 -4.60
CA ASP A 1107 16.02 29.32 -5.62
C ASP A 1107 17.55 29.52 -5.64
N ASN A 1108 18.18 29.65 -4.46
CA ASN A 1108 19.64 29.75 -4.33
C ASN A 1108 20.39 28.50 -4.78
N SER A 1109 19.75 27.31 -4.78
CA SER A 1109 20.37 26.07 -5.23
C SER A 1109 20.65 26.01 -6.74
N HIS A 1110 19.98 26.84 -7.54
CA HIS A 1110 20.12 26.88 -9.01
C HIS A 1110 20.45 28.32 -9.48
N PRO A 1111 21.59 28.88 -9.05
CA PRO A 1111 21.90 30.30 -9.22
C PRO A 1111 21.96 30.72 -10.70
N GLY A 1112 21.45 31.91 -11.00
CA GLY A 1112 21.38 32.47 -12.35
C GLY A 1112 20.36 31.80 -13.29
N SER A 1113 19.62 30.79 -12.81
CA SER A 1113 18.53 30.15 -13.55
C SER A 1113 17.18 30.75 -13.15
N ASN A 1114 16.23 30.82 -14.08
CA ASN A 1114 14.83 31.09 -13.74
C ASN A 1114 14.22 29.83 -13.09
N ARG A 1115 13.35 30.00 -12.08
CA ARG A 1115 12.66 28.88 -11.43
C ARG A 1115 11.79 28.06 -12.42
N GLU A 1116 11.28 28.72 -13.45
CA GLU A 1116 10.53 28.06 -14.55
C GLU A 1116 11.41 27.29 -15.55
N ASP A 1117 12.73 27.41 -15.44
CA ASP A 1117 13.72 26.62 -16.18
C ASP A 1117 14.40 25.54 -15.28
N GLY A 1118 14.19 25.63 -13.97
CA GLY A 1118 14.70 24.67 -12.97
C GLY A 1118 13.92 23.34 -12.89
N PRO A 1119 14.40 22.38 -12.08
CA PRO A 1119 13.84 21.04 -11.95
C PRO A 1119 12.32 21.04 -11.63
N PRO A 1120 11.51 20.13 -12.21
CA PRO A 1120 10.06 20.13 -12.00
C PRO A 1120 9.68 19.97 -10.53
N LEU A 1121 10.42 19.14 -9.77
CA LEU A 1121 10.22 18.99 -8.33
C LEU A 1121 10.38 20.32 -7.58
N LEU A 1122 11.54 20.98 -7.67
CA LEU A 1122 11.81 22.22 -6.92
C LEU A 1122 10.75 23.30 -7.22
N ARG A 1123 10.35 23.41 -8.49
CA ARG A 1123 9.28 24.32 -8.93
C ARG A 1123 7.94 24.01 -8.27
N ALA A 1124 7.55 22.73 -8.22
CA ALA A 1124 6.30 22.29 -7.59
C ALA A 1124 6.33 22.50 -6.06
N LEU A 1125 7.47 22.25 -5.41
CA LEU A 1125 7.68 22.51 -3.99
C LEU A 1125 7.60 24.01 -3.67
N CYS A 1126 8.32 24.87 -4.41
CA CYS A 1126 8.27 26.32 -4.20
C CYS A 1126 6.86 26.89 -4.36
N ARG A 1127 6.13 26.51 -5.43
CA ARG A 1127 4.76 26.98 -5.65
C ARG A 1127 3.81 26.55 -4.51
N LEU A 1128 3.94 25.33 -4.00
CA LEU A 1128 3.15 24.84 -2.87
C LEU A 1128 3.46 25.61 -1.58
N MET A 1129 4.74 25.89 -1.31
CA MET A 1129 5.16 26.70 -0.17
C MET A 1129 4.70 28.16 -0.29
N GLU A 1130 4.65 28.72 -1.50
CA GLU A 1130 4.11 30.06 -1.76
C GLU A 1130 2.58 30.11 -1.60
N ASP A 1131 1.84 29.12 -2.12
CA ASP A 1131 0.40 28.99 -1.93
C ASP A 1131 0.04 28.85 -0.43
N LEU A 1132 0.74 27.98 0.32
CA LEU A 1132 0.53 27.77 1.75
C LEU A 1132 1.02 28.96 2.62
N GLY A 1133 2.12 29.60 2.24
CA GLY A 1133 2.67 30.79 2.91
C GLY A 1133 1.88 32.07 2.66
N GLY A 1134 0.97 32.07 1.67
CA GLY A 1134 -0.01 33.12 1.42
C GLY A 1134 -1.29 33.01 2.27
N LEU A 1135 -1.50 31.87 2.94
CA LEU A 1135 -2.57 31.70 3.93
C LEU A 1135 -2.22 32.49 5.20
N ARG A 1136 -3.26 32.94 5.93
CA ARG A 1136 -3.13 33.95 6.99
C ARG A 1136 -3.09 33.37 8.40
#